data_AF-A0A1H6BQA7-F1
#
_entry.id   AF-A0A1H6BQA7-F1
#
_cell.length_a   1.000
_cell.length_b   1.000
_cell.length_c   1.000
_cell.angle_alpha   90.00
_cell.angle_beta   90.00
_cell.angle_gamma   90.00
#
_symmetry.space_group_name_H-M   'P 1'
#
loop_
_entity.id
_entity.type
_entity.pdbx_description
1 polymer ?
#
loop_
_entity_poly.entity_id
_entity_poly.type
_entity_poly.pdbx_seq_one_letter_code
_entity_poly.pdbx_strand_id
1 'polypeptide(L)'
;MIDAIASEWLKFRSLRSNLYLLACSVAAVLACAGFAFLIGRGFDDQTADEKMAFTGNGDGVGNGIAVAYLVFALLGALTITSEYGTRMIQASLTAVPRRQVLLLAKVPGLAAVTLVAGQVLAFTMHAASMATLGDRADQLLRDGTTLGTSLSEPGVLASVIAAGLSMAAVALIGLGVGAAIRSTAGALVVLTVIIVVLPTAAKALPMPLRAQAASYMIENLPLQIAGVGGGILPPAAAAGLLVGYVLAALTAGATVIALTGRRIKVLAIGTVAAVLVSALPATAASSPAPASTLAWADCTDKTLFKEMRCASVEVPVNWDKPAGRKIDLTVGLLPVIGAQRRMGTVFAIPGGPGGSGVEDLSKAAASFAELRERFDVVSVEPRNTTDKGLLPTECLLSGPWITLPDTRAEYAEQGRRNRAAAERCRATDPEAFDNMDSTSVARDMEAIRVALGEEKLSFIANSYGGIPGVVYSRLFPGRVRAMVFDGPVNLFMNRARSWLVNEESFARFTAWCAQATTCALHGQDVGKVWRALVARADRVPVPVRGESPQAAYSGFDLKFAAFPSFRQPGAEPEYPRWTEVAEAIKRAAGGDASRFADYVRQTTKSPKATAGVGINMTHCADGHGYSSYEEYRKKRREGERLLPNLAGSEVWHPLACAGWPTPVKNEPAPLPAQGLPPYLGVGSWTDSDRAAEIVGRVPGSAAIQYQWHGHGLYNAGVSCIISHVNRYLTSLRLPAPGSVCRGPES
;
A
#
# COMPACT_ATOMS: atom_id res chain seq x y z
N MET A 1 30.42 43.42 -3.10
CA MET A 1 29.47 42.37 -3.55
C MET A 1 28.04 42.91 -3.56
N ILE A 2 27.63 43.65 -2.52
CA ILE A 2 26.30 44.30 -2.45
C ILE A 2 26.04 45.22 -3.67
N ASP A 3 26.98 46.08 -4.04
CA ASP A 3 26.80 46.98 -5.20
C ASP A 3 26.68 46.23 -6.53
N ALA A 4 27.38 45.10 -6.66
CA ALA A 4 27.26 44.23 -7.82
C ALA A 4 25.87 43.58 -7.89
N ILE A 5 25.34 43.10 -6.76
CA ILE A 5 23.97 42.56 -6.68
C ILE A 5 22.94 43.63 -7.03
N ALA A 6 23.11 44.86 -6.52
CA ALA A 6 22.21 45.98 -6.80
C ALA A 6 22.24 46.37 -8.30
N SER A 7 23.43 46.38 -8.92
CA SER A 7 23.57 46.63 -10.36
C SER A 7 22.89 45.54 -11.20
N GLU A 8 23.09 44.27 -10.85
CA GLU A 8 22.49 43.15 -11.56
C GLU A 8 20.96 43.10 -11.41
N TRP A 9 20.45 43.48 -10.24
CA TRP A 9 19.01 43.66 -10.02
C TRP A 9 18.40 44.72 -10.95
N LEU A 10 19.05 45.89 -11.07
CA LEU A 10 18.59 46.97 -11.95
C LEU A 10 18.56 46.54 -13.42
N LYS A 11 19.59 45.80 -13.89
CA LYS A 11 19.63 45.24 -15.25
C LYS A 11 18.53 44.22 -15.48
N PHE A 12 18.33 43.30 -14.52
CA PHE A 12 17.34 42.25 -14.65
C PHE A 12 15.92 42.82 -14.79
N ARG A 13 15.60 43.88 -14.04
CA ARG A 13 14.29 44.55 -14.08
C ARG A 13 14.08 45.44 -15.32
N SER A 14 15.14 46.01 -15.89
CA SER A 14 15.04 46.94 -17.03
C SER A 14 14.92 46.23 -18.39
N LEU A 15 15.32 44.96 -18.49
CA LEU A 15 15.25 44.16 -19.71
C LEU A 15 13.81 43.69 -19.98
N ARG A 16 13.14 44.31 -20.96
CA ARG A 16 11.78 43.94 -21.40
C ARG A 16 11.66 42.47 -21.83
N SER A 17 12.73 41.89 -22.38
CA SER A 17 12.78 40.48 -22.76
C SER A 17 12.50 39.53 -21.59
N ASN A 18 12.91 39.89 -20.37
CA ASN A 18 12.68 39.08 -19.17
C ASN A 18 11.19 39.07 -18.79
N LEU A 19 10.51 40.20 -18.96
CA LEU A 19 9.06 40.30 -18.74
C LEU A 19 8.28 39.52 -19.80
N TYR A 20 8.68 39.58 -21.08
CA TYR A 20 8.04 38.80 -22.13
C TYR A 20 8.22 37.29 -21.92
N LEU A 21 9.40 36.84 -21.49
CA LEU A 21 9.62 35.42 -21.16
C LEU A 21 8.77 34.97 -19.97
N LEU A 22 8.69 35.78 -18.92
CA LEU A 22 7.80 35.49 -17.80
C LEU A 22 6.33 35.45 -18.24
N ALA A 23 5.90 36.34 -19.15
CA ALA A 23 4.56 36.29 -19.73
C ALA A 23 4.33 35.02 -20.58
N CYS A 24 5.34 34.52 -21.30
CA CYS A 24 5.27 33.25 -22.01
C CYS A 24 5.06 32.04 -21.09
N SER A 25 5.36 32.15 -19.78
CA SER A 25 5.07 31.07 -18.83
C SER A 25 3.57 30.78 -18.67
N VAL A 26 2.69 31.71 -19.07
CA VAL A 26 1.23 31.48 -19.18
C VAL A 26 0.90 30.33 -20.13
N ALA A 27 1.75 30.05 -21.13
CA ALA A 27 1.58 28.90 -22.01
C ALA A 27 1.58 27.56 -21.24
N ALA A 28 2.28 27.47 -20.11
CA ALA A 28 2.26 26.29 -19.25
C ALA A 28 0.89 26.10 -18.57
N VAL A 29 0.20 27.19 -18.21
CA VAL A 29 -1.17 27.15 -17.67
C VAL A 29 -2.14 26.62 -18.72
N LEU A 30 -2.04 27.14 -19.95
CA LEU A 30 -2.84 26.67 -21.08
C LEU A 30 -2.58 25.21 -21.41
N ALA A 31 -1.32 24.75 -21.30
CA ALA A 31 -0.97 23.34 -21.47
C ALA A 31 -1.63 22.45 -20.41
N CYS A 32 -1.56 22.81 -19.12
CA CYS A 32 -2.24 22.07 -18.05
C CYS A 32 -3.75 21.99 -18.27
N ALA A 33 -4.39 23.12 -18.59
CA ALA A 33 -5.83 23.16 -18.89
C ALA A 33 -6.17 22.31 -20.12
N GLY A 34 -5.39 22.39 -21.19
CA GLY A 34 -5.58 21.58 -22.40
C GLY A 34 -5.49 20.08 -22.13
N PHE A 35 -4.47 19.63 -21.39
CA PHE A 35 -4.35 18.21 -21.00
C PHE A 35 -5.50 17.76 -20.10
N ALA A 36 -5.87 18.57 -19.10
CA ALA A 36 -7.00 18.28 -18.23
C ALA A 36 -8.32 18.18 -19.01
N PHE A 37 -8.52 19.02 -20.04
CA PHE A 37 -9.66 18.95 -20.94
C PHE A 37 -9.68 17.64 -21.75
N LEU A 38 -8.54 17.24 -22.31
CA LEU A 38 -8.41 15.99 -23.06
C LEU A 38 -8.66 14.76 -22.17
N ILE A 39 -8.15 14.78 -20.94
CA ILE A 39 -8.38 13.74 -19.93
C ILE A 39 -9.86 13.68 -19.55
N GLY A 40 -10.49 14.83 -19.26
CA GLY A 40 -11.91 14.90 -18.93
C GLY A 40 -12.80 14.39 -20.06
N ARG A 41 -12.50 14.74 -21.33
CA ARG A 41 -13.16 14.19 -22.51
C ARG A 41 -13.00 12.68 -22.61
N GLY A 42 -11.76 12.20 -22.51
CA GLY A 42 -11.47 10.77 -22.59
C GLY A 42 -12.13 9.97 -21.48
N PHE A 43 -12.24 10.55 -20.29
CA PHE A 43 -12.94 9.99 -19.14
C PHE A 43 -14.46 9.94 -19.36
N ASP A 44 -15.08 11.01 -19.89
CA ASP A 44 -16.52 11.07 -20.13
C ASP A 44 -17.00 9.97 -21.09
N ASP A 45 -16.17 9.63 -22.09
CA ASP A 45 -16.46 8.63 -23.13
C ASP A 45 -16.35 7.15 -22.65
N GLN A 46 -15.93 6.91 -21.40
CA GLN A 46 -15.78 5.56 -20.82
C GLN A 46 -17.07 5.03 -20.16
N THR A 47 -17.20 3.69 -20.10
CA THR A 47 -18.23 3.00 -19.29
C THR A 47 -17.98 3.16 -17.78
N ALA A 48 -18.95 2.81 -16.92
CA ALA A 48 -18.81 2.97 -15.47
C ALA A 48 -17.61 2.18 -14.89
N ASP A 49 -17.37 0.97 -15.38
CA ASP A 49 -16.24 0.13 -14.93
C ASP A 49 -14.89 0.67 -15.44
N GLU A 50 -14.86 1.17 -16.68
CA GLU A 50 -13.68 1.79 -17.28
C GLU A 50 -13.34 3.14 -16.62
N LYS A 51 -14.35 3.93 -16.22
CA LYS A 51 -14.17 5.17 -15.45
C LYS A 51 -13.47 4.91 -14.13
N MET A 52 -13.81 3.83 -13.44
CA MET A 52 -13.10 3.45 -12.22
C MET A 52 -11.66 3.01 -12.51
N ALA A 53 -11.40 2.32 -13.62
CA ALA A 53 -10.06 1.88 -14.00
C ALA A 53 -9.19 2.99 -14.64
N PHE A 54 -9.73 4.20 -14.82
CA PHE A 54 -9.06 5.30 -15.48
C PHE A 54 -7.85 5.80 -14.67
N THR A 55 -6.78 6.21 -15.34
CA THR A 55 -5.62 6.83 -14.69
C THR A 55 -5.92 8.27 -14.29
N GLY A 56 -5.71 8.62 -13.02
CA GLY A 56 -5.92 9.96 -12.51
C GLY A 56 -4.96 11.00 -13.11
N ASN A 57 -5.40 12.25 -13.14
CA ASN A 57 -4.60 13.41 -13.56
C ASN A 57 -3.64 13.89 -12.45
N GLY A 58 -3.75 13.32 -11.24
CA GLY A 58 -2.97 13.74 -10.07
C GLY A 58 -3.17 15.22 -9.75
N ASP A 59 -2.08 15.90 -9.37
CA ASP A 59 -2.08 17.32 -9.06
C ASP A 59 -2.21 18.23 -10.30
N GLY A 60 -2.20 17.67 -11.51
CA GLY A 60 -2.33 18.39 -12.78
C GLY A 60 -1.15 19.30 -13.16
N VAL A 61 -0.15 19.49 -12.28
CA VAL A 61 0.99 20.38 -12.53
C VAL A 61 1.98 19.72 -13.51
N GLY A 62 2.16 18.40 -13.41
CA GLY A 62 3.10 17.63 -14.24
C GLY A 62 2.89 17.76 -15.76
N ASN A 63 1.66 18.03 -16.22
CA ASN A 63 1.34 18.13 -17.64
C ASN A 63 1.89 19.40 -18.31
N GLY A 64 2.10 20.48 -17.56
CA GLY A 64 2.64 21.74 -18.06
C GLY A 64 4.06 22.04 -17.58
N ILE A 65 4.61 21.25 -16.66
CA ILE A 65 5.87 21.56 -15.96
C ILE A 65 7.07 21.66 -16.92
N ALA A 66 7.12 20.86 -17.99
CA ALA A 66 8.20 20.91 -18.97
C ALA A 66 8.24 22.26 -19.73
N VAL A 67 7.07 22.83 -20.05
CA VAL A 67 6.96 24.15 -20.69
C VAL A 67 7.44 25.24 -19.73
N ALA A 68 7.00 25.18 -18.47
CA ALA A 68 7.46 26.10 -17.43
C ALA A 68 8.97 26.02 -17.24
N TYR A 69 9.53 24.82 -17.10
CA TYR A 69 10.96 24.61 -16.94
C TYR A 69 11.77 25.18 -18.09
N LEU A 70 11.33 24.98 -19.33
CA LEU A 70 12.00 25.56 -20.48
C LEU A 70 12.05 27.09 -20.35
N VAL A 71 10.90 27.75 -20.13
CA VAL A 71 10.84 29.22 -19.99
C VAL A 71 11.76 29.74 -18.89
N PHE A 72 11.77 29.10 -17.71
CA PHE A 72 12.60 29.51 -16.58
C PHE A 72 14.08 29.27 -16.82
N ALA A 73 14.45 28.15 -17.45
CA ALA A 73 15.82 27.88 -17.87
C ALA A 73 16.33 28.92 -18.87
N LEU A 74 15.49 29.31 -19.84
CA LEU A 74 15.84 30.32 -20.85
C LEU A 74 16.00 31.70 -20.22
N LEU A 75 15.11 32.08 -19.31
CA LEU A 75 15.25 33.30 -18.52
C LEU A 75 16.60 33.34 -17.79
N GLY A 76 16.95 32.24 -17.12
CA GLY A 76 18.24 32.06 -16.46
C GLY A 76 19.43 32.23 -17.41
N ALA A 77 19.44 31.54 -18.54
CA ALA A 77 20.51 31.64 -19.53
C ALA A 77 20.64 33.04 -20.13
N LEU A 78 19.53 33.73 -20.36
CA LEU A 78 19.52 35.07 -20.95
C LEU A 78 20.04 36.15 -20.00
N THR A 79 19.95 35.96 -18.68
CA THR A 79 20.54 36.88 -17.70
C THR A 79 22.04 37.09 -17.86
N ILE A 80 22.74 36.18 -18.57
CA ILE A 80 24.16 36.30 -18.86
C ILE A 80 24.48 36.26 -20.35
N THR A 81 23.82 35.41 -21.14
CA THR A 81 24.13 35.27 -22.58
C THR A 81 23.75 36.49 -23.41
N SER A 82 22.74 37.26 -22.99
CA SER A 82 22.37 38.51 -23.66
C SER A 82 23.49 39.56 -23.62
N GLU A 83 24.27 39.61 -22.54
CA GLU A 83 25.44 40.50 -22.42
C GLU A 83 26.57 40.10 -23.35
N TYR A 84 26.73 38.80 -23.63
CA TYR A 84 27.67 38.31 -24.64
C TYR A 84 27.20 38.67 -26.06
N GLY A 85 25.91 38.50 -26.35
CA GLY A 85 25.32 38.84 -27.65
C GLY A 85 25.39 40.33 -27.98
N THR A 86 25.21 41.20 -26.97
CA THR A 86 25.24 42.67 -27.09
C THR A 86 26.62 43.30 -26.86
N ARG A 87 27.64 42.49 -26.53
CA ARG A 87 28.98 42.92 -26.07
C ARG A 87 29.00 43.74 -24.76
N MET A 88 27.88 43.96 -24.11
CA MET A 88 27.81 44.63 -22.80
C MET A 88 28.58 43.90 -21.69
N ILE A 89 28.90 42.62 -21.89
CA ILE A 89 29.74 41.84 -20.96
C ILE A 89 31.10 42.51 -20.70
N GLN A 90 31.64 43.28 -21.64
CA GLN A 90 32.88 44.03 -21.46
C GLN A 90 32.72 45.10 -20.37
N ALA A 91 31.65 45.90 -20.44
CA ALA A 91 31.36 46.92 -19.43
C ALA A 91 31.08 46.30 -18.05
N SER A 92 30.32 45.19 -18.00
CA SER A 92 30.07 44.44 -16.75
C SER A 92 31.37 43.95 -16.12
N LEU A 93 32.33 43.48 -16.92
CA LEU A 93 33.63 43.00 -16.44
C LEU A 93 34.61 44.13 -16.09
N THR A 94 34.48 45.31 -16.70
CA THR A 94 35.23 46.50 -16.25
C THR A 94 34.77 46.94 -14.87
N ALA A 95 33.46 46.93 -14.60
CA ALA A 95 32.90 47.28 -13.30
C ALA A 95 33.15 46.19 -12.23
N VAL A 96 33.09 44.92 -12.62
CA VAL A 96 33.32 43.76 -11.73
C VAL A 96 34.40 42.84 -12.36
N PRO A 97 35.69 43.13 -12.12
CA PRO A 97 36.80 42.42 -12.78
C PRO A 97 36.88 40.92 -12.45
N ARG A 98 36.41 40.54 -11.24
CA ARG A 98 36.35 39.15 -10.82
C ARG A 98 35.12 38.50 -11.44
N ARG A 99 35.34 37.79 -12.55
CA ARG A 99 34.28 37.16 -13.35
C ARG A 99 33.36 36.21 -12.55
N GLN A 100 33.90 35.52 -11.54
CA GLN A 100 33.11 34.68 -10.63
C GLN A 100 32.17 35.49 -9.73
N VAL A 101 32.62 36.66 -9.27
CA VAL A 101 31.81 37.58 -8.46
C VAL A 101 30.66 38.14 -9.30
N LEU A 102 30.88 38.42 -10.59
CA LEU A 102 29.83 38.84 -11.52
C LEU A 102 28.76 37.76 -11.69
N LEU A 103 29.14 36.49 -11.86
CA LEU A 103 28.20 35.37 -11.96
C LEU A 103 27.39 35.21 -10.67
N LEU A 104 28.05 35.20 -9.51
CA LEU A 104 27.40 35.05 -8.21
C LEU A 104 26.47 36.23 -7.87
N ALA A 105 26.80 37.45 -8.32
CA ALA A 105 25.96 38.62 -8.11
C ALA A 105 24.59 38.53 -8.83
N LYS A 106 24.47 37.71 -9.88
CA LYS A 106 23.21 37.48 -10.62
C LYS A 106 22.26 36.51 -9.90
N VAL A 107 22.79 35.68 -9.00
CA VAL A 107 22.02 34.60 -8.34
C VAL A 107 20.88 35.13 -7.46
N PRO A 108 21.10 36.09 -6.52
CA PRO A 108 20.03 36.49 -5.58
C PRO A 108 18.81 37.09 -6.27
N GLY A 109 19.02 37.99 -7.23
CA GLY A 109 17.93 38.65 -7.96
C GLY A 109 17.13 37.68 -8.82
N LEU A 110 17.83 36.82 -9.57
CA LEU A 110 17.19 35.79 -10.39
C LEU A 110 16.42 34.79 -9.52
N ALA A 111 17.03 34.29 -8.45
CA ALA A 111 16.40 33.34 -7.53
C ALA A 111 15.14 33.92 -6.87
N ALA A 112 15.20 35.16 -6.40
CA ALA A 112 14.06 35.82 -5.76
C ALA A 112 12.87 35.96 -6.73
N VAL A 113 13.11 36.48 -7.95
CA VAL A 113 12.03 36.64 -8.94
C VAL A 113 11.46 35.30 -9.36
N THR A 114 12.33 34.34 -9.67
CA THR A 114 11.89 33.03 -10.19
C THR A 114 11.25 32.16 -9.12
N LEU A 115 11.60 32.34 -7.85
CA LEU A 115 10.89 31.70 -6.75
C LEU A 115 9.45 32.20 -6.65
N VAL A 116 9.25 33.53 -6.63
CA VAL A 116 7.90 34.11 -6.54
C VAL A 116 7.08 33.76 -7.79
N ALA A 117 7.64 33.98 -8.97
CA ALA A 117 6.96 33.67 -10.22
C ALA A 117 6.66 32.17 -10.37
N GLY A 118 7.58 31.29 -9.97
CA GLY A 118 7.43 29.85 -10.01
C GLY A 118 6.30 29.36 -9.09
N GLN A 119 6.22 29.90 -7.87
CA GLN A 119 5.12 29.56 -6.97
C GLN A 119 3.77 30.02 -7.51
N VAL A 120 3.65 31.28 -7.93
CA VAL A 120 2.40 31.79 -8.51
C VAL A 120 1.98 30.94 -9.71
N LEU A 121 2.93 30.58 -10.58
CA LEU A 121 2.66 29.76 -11.75
C LEU A 121 2.20 28.34 -11.38
N ALA A 122 2.87 27.66 -10.44
CA ALA A 122 2.52 26.30 -10.02
C ALA A 122 1.09 26.22 -9.44
N PHE A 123 0.72 27.17 -8.56
CA PHE A 123 -0.64 27.25 -8.04
C PHE A 123 -1.66 27.56 -9.13
N THR A 124 -1.32 28.43 -10.08
CA THR A 124 -2.20 28.77 -11.20
C THR A 124 -2.40 27.60 -12.16
N MET A 125 -1.35 26.82 -12.44
CA MET A 125 -1.41 25.59 -13.23
C MET A 125 -2.31 24.54 -12.57
N HIS A 126 -2.14 24.33 -11.26
CA HIS A 126 -2.99 23.43 -10.49
C HIS A 126 -4.47 23.87 -10.54
N ALA A 127 -4.73 25.14 -10.23
CA ALA A 127 -6.08 25.69 -10.25
C ALA A 127 -6.74 25.59 -11.63
N ALA A 128 -6.00 25.89 -12.71
CA ALA A 128 -6.50 25.75 -14.08
C ALA A 128 -6.82 24.29 -14.42
N SER A 129 -5.99 23.34 -14.00
CA SER A 129 -6.27 21.91 -14.18
C SER A 129 -7.54 21.47 -13.45
N MET A 130 -7.70 21.86 -12.19
CA MET A 130 -8.88 21.48 -11.39
C MET A 130 -10.15 22.15 -11.90
N ALA A 131 -10.09 23.43 -12.26
CA ALA A 131 -11.21 24.16 -12.85
C ALA A 131 -11.67 23.55 -14.18
N THR A 132 -10.74 23.02 -14.98
CA THR A 132 -11.07 22.37 -16.26
C THR A 132 -11.73 21.01 -16.06
N LEU A 133 -11.32 20.24 -15.04
CA LEU A 133 -11.95 18.97 -14.71
C LEU A 133 -13.36 19.17 -14.12
N GLY A 134 -13.57 20.24 -13.34
CA GLY A 134 -14.85 20.54 -12.68
C GLY A 134 -15.25 19.44 -11.70
N ASP A 135 -16.53 19.09 -11.65
CA ASP A 135 -17.07 18.03 -10.78
C ASP A 135 -16.45 16.64 -11.03
N ARG A 136 -15.82 16.45 -12.20
CA ARG A 136 -15.09 15.21 -12.49
C ARG A 136 -13.87 15.05 -11.60
N ALA A 137 -13.28 16.15 -11.14
CA ALA A 137 -12.08 16.12 -10.31
C ALA A 137 -12.29 15.24 -9.07
N ASP A 138 -13.48 15.27 -8.46
CA ASP A 138 -13.84 14.49 -7.28
C ASP A 138 -14.29 13.05 -7.58
N GLN A 139 -14.37 12.66 -8.86
CA GLN A 139 -14.75 11.30 -9.23
C GLN A 139 -13.67 10.31 -8.86
N LEU A 140 -14.11 9.24 -8.21
CA LEU A 140 -13.26 8.34 -7.47
C LEU A 140 -12.82 7.17 -8.35
N LEU A 141 -11.51 6.97 -8.46
CA LEU A 141 -10.88 5.92 -9.24
C LEU A 141 -10.62 4.67 -8.38
N ARG A 142 -10.38 3.53 -9.03
CA ARG A 142 -10.21 2.20 -8.42
C ARG A 142 -8.99 2.14 -7.50
N ASP A 143 -7.95 2.92 -7.80
CA ASP A 143 -6.72 3.05 -7.01
C ASP A 143 -6.86 3.89 -5.72
N GLY A 144 -8.03 4.50 -5.49
CA GLY A 144 -8.27 5.32 -4.30
C GLY A 144 -8.13 6.82 -4.54
N THR A 145 -7.54 7.21 -5.67
CA THR A 145 -7.37 8.62 -6.04
C THR A 145 -8.64 9.14 -6.70
N THR A 146 -8.75 10.46 -6.76
CA THR A 146 -9.77 11.13 -7.56
C THR A 146 -9.20 11.49 -8.92
N LEU A 147 -10.05 11.71 -9.93
CA LEU A 147 -9.59 12.07 -11.28
C LEU A 147 -8.70 13.33 -11.26
N GLY A 148 -8.97 14.28 -10.37
CA GLY A 148 -8.08 15.39 -10.03
C GLY A 148 -7.95 15.54 -8.52
N THR A 149 -6.71 15.65 -8.02
CA THR A 149 -6.48 15.65 -6.57
C THR A 149 -6.47 17.07 -6.00
N SER A 150 -7.35 17.36 -5.04
CA SER A 150 -7.41 18.66 -4.33
C SER A 150 -6.14 18.95 -3.52
N LEU A 151 -5.84 20.25 -3.29
CA LEU A 151 -4.78 20.70 -2.38
C LEU A 151 -4.92 20.17 -0.94
N SER A 152 -6.14 19.78 -0.52
CA SER A 152 -6.40 19.22 0.80
C SER A 152 -5.90 17.79 0.97
N GLU A 153 -5.60 17.10 -0.13
CA GLU A 153 -5.09 15.72 -0.09
C GLU A 153 -3.63 15.68 0.40
N PRO A 154 -3.26 14.65 1.19
CA PRO A 154 -1.90 14.53 1.73
C PRO A 154 -0.82 14.59 0.65
N GLY A 155 0.13 15.52 0.80
CA GLY A 155 1.29 15.65 -0.08
C GLY A 155 1.08 16.46 -1.37
N VAL A 156 -0.17 16.77 -1.76
CA VAL A 156 -0.46 17.57 -2.97
C VAL A 156 -0.02 19.03 -2.80
N LEU A 157 -0.31 19.64 -1.65
CA LEU A 157 0.20 21.00 -1.37
C LEU A 157 1.74 21.05 -1.42
N ALA A 158 2.40 20.02 -0.87
CA ALA A 158 3.84 19.92 -0.91
C ALA A 158 4.37 19.75 -2.35
N SER A 159 3.67 19.01 -3.22
CA SER A 159 4.09 18.81 -4.62
C SER A 159 3.98 20.10 -5.43
N VAL A 160 2.90 20.86 -5.25
CA VAL A 160 2.71 22.18 -5.89
C VAL A 160 3.80 23.15 -5.44
N ILE A 161 4.10 23.20 -4.14
CA ILE A 161 5.18 24.04 -3.59
C ILE A 161 6.54 23.60 -4.14
N ALA A 162 6.81 22.29 -4.18
CA ALA A 162 8.05 21.74 -4.69
C ALA A 162 8.23 22.02 -6.19
N ALA A 163 7.16 22.00 -6.96
CA ALA A 163 7.16 22.36 -8.39
C ALA A 163 7.48 23.85 -8.59
N GLY A 164 6.96 24.74 -7.75
CA GLY A 164 7.33 26.16 -7.78
C GLY A 164 8.81 26.38 -7.42
N LEU A 165 9.32 25.66 -6.42
CA LEU A 165 10.74 25.72 -6.01
C LEU A 165 11.68 25.21 -7.10
N SER A 166 11.31 24.13 -7.80
CA SER A 166 12.13 23.55 -8.85
C SER A 166 12.25 24.46 -10.08
N MET A 167 11.24 25.29 -10.38
CA MET A 167 11.35 26.29 -11.45
C MET A 167 12.46 27.32 -11.18
N ALA A 168 12.63 27.75 -9.92
CA ALA A 168 13.73 28.63 -9.52
C ALA A 168 15.09 27.92 -9.63
N ALA A 169 15.17 26.65 -9.22
CA ALA A 169 16.36 25.83 -9.40
C ALA A 169 16.74 25.69 -10.88
N VAL A 170 15.76 25.42 -11.75
CA VAL A 170 15.96 25.31 -13.20
C VAL A 170 16.43 26.63 -13.82
N ALA A 171 15.95 27.78 -13.35
CA ALA A 171 16.48 29.07 -13.77
C ALA A 171 17.96 29.26 -13.39
N LEU A 172 18.37 28.83 -12.19
CA LEU A 172 19.78 28.87 -11.78
C LEU A 172 20.66 27.90 -12.58
N ILE A 173 20.14 26.73 -12.93
CA ILE A 173 20.80 25.80 -13.87
C ILE A 173 20.99 26.51 -15.23
N GLY A 174 19.94 27.17 -15.73
CA GLY A 174 20.00 27.98 -16.94
C GLY A 174 21.10 29.06 -16.91
N LEU A 175 21.23 29.77 -15.80
CA LEU A 175 22.30 30.76 -15.58
C LEU A 175 23.70 30.11 -15.67
N GLY A 176 23.91 28.98 -14.99
CA GLY A 176 25.17 28.24 -15.00
C GLY A 176 25.54 27.71 -16.39
N VAL A 177 24.59 27.11 -17.10
CA VAL A 177 24.75 26.62 -18.47
C VAL A 177 25.03 27.78 -19.43
N GLY A 178 24.30 28.89 -19.32
CA GLY A 178 24.53 30.11 -20.11
C GLY A 178 25.92 30.70 -19.89
N ALA A 179 26.40 30.69 -18.64
CA ALA A 179 27.73 31.13 -18.25
C ALA A 179 28.84 30.26 -18.87
N ALA A 180 28.64 28.94 -18.89
CA ALA A 180 29.59 28.00 -19.47
C ALA A 180 29.65 28.12 -21.00
N ILE A 181 28.49 28.18 -21.67
CA ILE A 181 28.40 28.14 -23.13
C ILE A 181 28.72 29.49 -23.77
N ARG A 182 28.35 30.60 -23.12
CA ARG A 182 28.57 31.99 -23.58
C ARG A 182 27.93 32.29 -24.96
N SER A 183 26.93 31.51 -25.34
CA SER A 183 26.15 31.69 -26.57
C SER A 183 24.68 31.40 -26.26
N THR A 184 23.80 32.35 -26.60
CA THR A 184 22.36 32.18 -26.41
C THR A 184 21.84 30.97 -27.19
N ALA A 185 22.20 30.85 -28.47
CA ALA A 185 21.81 29.71 -29.31
C ALA A 185 22.32 28.37 -28.75
N GLY A 186 23.57 28.32 -28.30
CA GLY A 186 24.14 27.10 -27.71
C GLY A 186 23.46 26.72 -26.39
N ALA A 187 23.17 27.71 -25.52
CA ALA A 187 22.49 27.47 -24.26
C ALA A 187 21.05 26.99 -24.47
N LEU A 188 20.33 27.56 -25.43
CA LEU A 188 18.99 27.11 -25.83
C LEU A 188 18.99 25.63 -26.23
N VAL A 189 19.92 25.20 -27.08
CA VAL A 189 20.03 23.81 -27.52
C VAL A 189 20.30 22.88 -26.34
N VAL A 190 21.28 23.20 -25.50
CA VAL A 190 21.64 22.36 -24.35
C VAL A 190 20.50 22.25 -23.34
N LEU A 191 19.82 23.35 -23.01
CA LEU A 191 18.69 23.34 -22.09
C LEU A 191 17.49 22.59 -22.65
N THR A 192 17.23 22.70 -23.96
CA THR A 192 16.17 21.92 -24.62
C THR A 192 16.49 20.43 -24.57
N VAL A 193 17.75 20.04 -24.77
CA VAL A 193 18.15 18.63 -24.64
C VAL A 193 17.92 18.12 -23.23
N ILE A 194 18.33 18.90 -22.21
CA ILE A 194 18.20 18.50 -20.80
C ILE A 194 16.73 18.42 -20.36
N ILE A 195 15.90 19.41 -20.72
CA ILE A 195 14.55 19.57 -20.17
C ILE A 195 13.49 18.83 -21.01
N VAL A 196 13.73 18.63 -22.31
CA VAL A 196 12.72 18.08 -23.22
C VAL A 196 13.19 16.75 -23.82
N VAL A 197 14.37 16.73 -24.44
CA VAL A 197 14.80 15.56 -25.23
C VAL A 197 15.14 14.37 -24.32
N LEU A 198 15.93 14.57 -23.26
CA LEU A 198 16.30 13.50 -22.34
C LEU A 198 15.07 12.87 -21.67
N PRO A 199 14.16 13.63 -21.03
CA PRO A 199 12.89 13.10 -20.51
C PRO A 199 12.07 12.30 -21.51
N THR A 200 11.97 12.80 -22.74
CA THR A 200 11.21 12.13 -23.80
C THR A 200 11.89 10.82 -24.20
N ALA A 201 13.22 10.81 -24.33
CA ALA A 201 13.99 9.61 -24.66
C ALA A 201 13.90 8.54 -23.56
N ALA A 202 13.90 8.94 -22.27
CA ALA A 202 13.78 7.98 -21.17
C ALA A 202 12.44 7.22 -21.16
N LYS A 203 11.37 7.78 -21.75
CA LYS A 203 10.08 7.09 -21.89
C LYS A 203 10.18 5.85 -22.80
N ALA A 204 11.17 5.78 -23.68
CA ALA A 204 11.41 4.64 -24.57
C ALA A 204 12.17 3.49 -23.90
N LEU A 205 12.69 3.67 -22.68
CA LEU A 205 13.40 2.62 -21.96
C LEU A 205 12.41 1.54 -21.43
N PRO A 206 12.82 0.27 -21.34
CA PRO A 206 12.04 -0.77 -20.68
C PRO A 206 12.05 -0.58 -19.16
N MET A 207 11.05 -1.12 -18.45
CA MET A 207 11.13 -1.24 -16.99
C MET A 207 12.18 -2.32 -16.61
N PRO A 208 12.97 -2.15 -15.53
CA PRO A 208 12.92 -1.08 -14.52
C PRO A 208 13.77 0.17 -14.86
N LEU A 209 14.56 0.14 -15.94
CA LEU A 209 15.48 1.22 -16.31
C LEU A 209 14.75 2.55 -16.52
N ARG A 210 13.55 2.53 -17.11
CA ARG A 210 12.70 3.71 -17.24
C ARG A 210 12.37 4.37 -15.90
N ALA A 211 12.00 3.58 -14.90
CA ALA A 211 11.63 4.11 -13.58
C ALA A 211 12.85 4.69 -12.84
N GLN A 212 13.99 4.02 -12.96
CA GLN A 212 15.26 4.52 -12.43
C GLN A 212 15.64 5.84 -13.10
N ALA A 213 15.72 5.85 -14.44
CA ALA A 213 16.05 7.05 -15.21
C ALA A 213 15.10 8.21 -14.90
N ALA A 214 13.79 7.96 -14.92
CA ALA A 214 12.77 8.97 -14.61
C ALA A 214 12.94 9.57 -13.21
N SER A 215 13.33 8.77 -12.21
CA SER A 215 13.47 9.24 -10.82
C SER A 215 14.61 10.26 -10.64
N TYR A 216 15.63 10.23 -11.49
CA TYR A 216 16.72 11.22 -11.45
C TYR A 216 16.43 12.47 -12.28
N MET A 217 15.36 12.51 -13.06
CA MET A 217 15.06 13.63 -13.95
C MET A 217 14.43 14.80 -13.21
N ILE A 218 14.81 16.02 -13.61
CA ILE A 218 14.47 17.27 -12.91
C ILE A 218 12.94 17.48 -12.81
N GLU A 219 12.18 17.05 -13.82
CA GLU A 219 10.71 17.16 -13.85
C GLU A 219 10.00 16.22 -12.87
N ASN A 220 10.66 15.14 -12.45
CA ASN A 220 10.07 14.17 -11.52
C ASN A 220 10.55 14.36 -10.07
N LEU A 221 11.53 15.25 -9.82
CA LEU A 221 12.00 15.56 -8.47
C LEU A 221 10.94 16.23 -7.58
N PRO A 222 10.06 17.15 -8.05
CA PRO A 222 9.06 17.79 -7.22
C PRO A 222 8.12 16.81 -6.51
N LEU A 223 7.65 15.79 -7.23
CA LEU A 223 6.80 14.73 -6.68
C LEU A 223 7.55 13.97 -5.57
N GLN A 224 8.78 13.54 -5.85
CA GLN A 224 9.61 12.83 -4.87
C GLN A 224 9.95 13.68 -3.64
N ILE A 225 10.20 14.99 -3.81
CA ILE A 225 10.43 15.94 -2.71
C ILE A 225 9.18 16.05 -1.81
N ALA A 226 8.00 15.99 -2.41
CA ALA A 226 6.74 16.04 -1.70
C ALA A 226 6.32 14.70 -1.08
N GLY A 227 7.11 13.64 -1.27
CA GLY A 227 6.78 12.30 -0.78
C GLY A 227 5.59 11.66 -1.51
N VAL A 228 5.25 12.17 -2.69
CA VAL A 228 4.16 11.67 -3.53
C VAL A 228 4.72 11.16 -4.87
N GLY A 229 4.07 10.17 -5.47
CA GLY A 229 4.52 9.56 -6.73
C GLY A 229 5.51 8.39 -6.56
N GLY A 230 5.68 7.60 -7.63
CA GLY A 230 6.39 6.31 -7.60
C GLY A 230 7.91 6.37 -7.83
N GLY A 231 8.57 7.47 -7.47
CA GLY A 231 10.02 7.63 -7.65
C GLY A 231 10.84 6.87 -6.60
N ILE A 232 12.09 6.51 -6.94
CA ILE A 232 12.95 5.70 -6.04
C ILE A 232 13.71 6.53 -4.99
N LEU A 233 13.77 7.86 -5.12
CA LEU A 233 14.52 8.72 -4.21
C LEU A 233 13.68 9.13 -2.99
N PRO A 234 14.21 9.02 -1.76
CA PRO A 234 13.56 9.60 -0.61
C PRO A 234 13.52 11.15 -0.73
N PRO A 235 12.54 11.83 -0.08
CA PRO A 235 12.34 13.28 -0.22
C PRO A 235 13.60 14.13 -0.04
N ALA A 236 14.41 13.82 0.98
CA ALA A 236 15.66 14.51 1.25
C ALA A 236 16.71 14.30 0.15
N ALA A 237 16.79 13.10 -0.43
CA ALA A 237 17.72 12.81 -1.52
C ALA A 237 17.28 13.48 -2.84
N ALA A 238 15.97 13.51 -3.12
CA ALA A 238 15.44 14.23 -4.28
C ALA A 238 15.71 15.75 -4.17
N ALA A 239 15.49 16.34 -2.99
CA ALA A 239 15.83 17.73 -2.73
C ALA A 239 17.35 17.98 -2.86
N GLY A 240 18.16 17.10 -2.28
CA GLY A 240 19.62 17.15 -2.38
C GLY A 240 20.12 17.05 -3.82
N LEU A 241 19.50 16.21 -4.64
CA LEU A 241 19.85 16.06 -6.06
C LEU A 241 19.51 17.32 -6.86
N LEU A 242 18.35 17.94 -6.62
CA LEU A 242 17.97 19.19 -7.27
C LEU A 242 18.97 20.32 -6.93
N VAL A 243 19.36 20.44 -5.66
CA VAL A 243 20.41 21.36 -5.22
C VAL A 243 21.75 21.00 -5.88
N GLY A 244 22.07 19.72 -5.97
CA GLY A 244 23.26 19.20 -6.66
C GLY A 244 23.34 19.66 -8.12
N TYR A 245 22.25 19.61 -8.87
CA TYR A 245 22.20 20.10 -10.25
C TYR A 245 22.46 21.61 -10.35
N VAL A 246 21.89 22.40 -9.44
CA VAL A 246 22.15 23.85 -9.38
C VAL A 246 23.63 24.14 -9.13
N LEU A 247 24.21 23.48 -8.11
CA LEU A 247 25.62 23.66 -7.76
C LEU A 247 26.54 23.22 -8.89
N ALA A 248 26.28 22.07 -9.53
CA ALA A 248 27.06 21.58 -10.66
C ALA A 248 27.02 22.55 -11.85
N ALA A 249 25.86 23.08 -12.20
CA ALA A 249 25.73 24.03 -13.31
C ALA A 249 26.44 25.37 -13.03
N LEU A 250 26.26 25.93 -11.82
CA LEU A 250 26.89 27.19 -11.43
C LEU A 250 28.41 27.05 -11.31
N THR A 251 28.91 25.93 -10.77
CA THR A 251 30.36 25.66 -10.67
C THR A 251 31.00 25.44 -12.03
N ALA A 252 30.33 24.74 -12.95
CA ALA A 252 30.76 24.61 -14.34
C ALA A 252 30.86 25.99 -15.02
N GLY A 253 29.82 26.82 -14.87
CA GLY A 253 29.81 28.20 -15.34
C GLY A 253 30.95 29.05 -14.76
N ALA A 254 31.14 29.01 -13.44
CA ALA A 254 32.18 29.76 -12.73
C ALA A 254 33.60 29.33 -13.17
N THR A 255 33.82 28.02 -13.32
CA THR A 255 35.10 27.43 -13.75
C THR A 255 35.44 27.83 -15.17
N VAL A 256 34.49 27.66 -16.10
CA VAL A 256 34.69 28.01 -17.51
C VAL A 256 34.94 29.51 -17.63
N ILE A 257 34.20 30.35 -16.91
CA ILE A 257 34.37 31.81 -16.93
C ILE A 257 35.73 32.26 -16.36
N ALA A 258 36.29 31.55 -15.37
CA ALA A 258 37.57 31.88 -14.75
C ALA A 258 38.79 31.54 -15.63
N LEU A 259 38.71 30.51 -16.48
CA LEU A 259 39.83 30.07 -17.31
C LEU A 259 39.93 30.87 -18.62
N THR A 260 41.04 31.56 -18.84
CA THR A 260 41.30 32.45 -20.00
C THR A 260 42.03 31.78 -21.18
N GLY A 261 42.33 30.48 -21.11
CA GLY A 261 43.10 29.76 -22.14
C GLY A 261 42.25 29.06 -23.23
N ARG A 262 42.58 29.28 -24.50
CA ARG A 262 41.87 28.72 -25.69
C ARG A 262 42.05 27.20 -25.89
N ARG A 263 43.00 26.56 -25.19
CA ARG A 263 43.39 25.15 -25.39
C ARG A 263 42.65 24.12 -24.53
N ILE A 264 41.77 24.54 -23.62
CA ILE A 264 41.06 23.63 -22.69
C ILE A 264 39.54 23.86 -22.77
N LYS A 265 38.99 24.00 -23.99
CA LYS A 265 37.54 24.00 -24.21
C LYS A 265 36.96 22.59 -24.41
N VAL A 266 37.82 21.60 -24.67
CA VAL A 266 37.43 20.20 -24.96
C VAL A 266 37.43 19.33 -23.69
N LEU A 267 38.20 19.70 -22.65
CA LEU A 267 38.33 18.86 -21.45
C LEU A 267 37.26 19.13 -20.37
N ALA A 268 36.63 20.31 -20.36
CA ALA A 268 35.61 20.69 -19.37
C ALA A 268 34.20 20.14 -19.70
N ILE A 269 33.99 19.64 -20.93
CA ILE A 269 32.73 18.98 -21.34
C ILE A 269 32.80 17.47 -21.01
N GLY A 270 33.99 16.89 -20.85
CA GLY A 270 34.19 15.46 -20.59
C GLY A 270 34.10 15.02 -19.12
N THR A 271 34.19 15.93 -18.15
CA THR A 271 34.24 15.58 -16.71
C THR A 271 32.89 15.59 -15.99
N VAL A 272 31.82 16.10 -16.62
CA VAL A 272 30.46 16.07 -16.04
C VAL A 272 29.77 14.71 -16.25
N ALA A 273 30.21 13.91 -17.24
CA ALA A 273 29.66 12.58 -17.50
C ALA A 273 30.21 11.48 -16.56
N ALA A 274 31.34 11.71 -15.90
CA ALA A 274 32.03 10.67 -15.09
C ALA A 274 31.66 10.65 -13.60
N VAL A 275 30.92 11.65 -13.10
CA VAL A 275 30.52 11.72 -11.67
C VAL A 275 29.12 11.12 -11.42
N LEU A 276 28.38 10.77 -12.47
CA LEU A 276 27.01 10.23 -12.37
C LEU A 276 26.92 8.69 -12.25
N VAL A 277 28.04 7.95 -12.17
CA VAL A 277 28.02 6.47 -12.18
C VAL A 277 28.59 5.80 -10.92
N SER A 278 29.15 6.55 -9.96
CA SER A 278 29.86 5.96 -8.81
C SER A 278 29.14 6.17 -7.48
N ALA A 279 27.94 5.62 -7.33
CA ALA A 279 27.29 5.43 -6.02
C ALA A 279 26.54 4.10 -5.99
N LEU A 280 27.26 3.00 -6.17
CA LEU A 280 26.81 1.67 -5.74
C LEU A 280 27.35 1.43 -4.32
N PRO A 281 26.53 1.06 -3.33
CA PRO A 281 27.03 0.60 -2.06
C PRO A 281 27.78 -0.71 -2.28
N ALA A 282 29.01 -0.80 -1.74
CA ALA A 282 29.75 -2.04 -1.66
C ALA A 282 28.95 -3.05 -0.81
N THR A 283 28.62 -4.19 -1.40
CA THR A 283 28.05 -5.34 -0.70
C THR A 283 29.07 -5.88 0.29
N ALA A 284 28.79 -5.77 1.58
CA ALA A 284 29.55 -6.45 2.62
C ALA A 284 29.43 -7.97 2.44
N ALA A 285 30.56 -8.68 2.50
CA ALA A 285 30.61 -10.13 2.46
C ALA A 285 29.93 -10.74 3.70
N SER A 286 29.07 -11.73 3.49
CA SER A 286 28.32 -12.41 4.56
C SER A 286 29.23 -13.38 5.33
N SER A 287 29.24 -13.25 6.66
CA SER A 287 29.81 -14.26 7.56
C SER A 287 28.93 -15.52 7.57
N PRO A 288 29.47 -16.72 7.89
CA PRO A 288 28.66 -17.94 7.95
C PRO A 288 27.58 -17.80 9.02
N ALA A 289 26.34 -18.18 8.70
CA ALA A 289 25.25 -18.16 9.66
C ALA A 289 25.53 -19.17 10.80
N PRO A 290 25.26 -18.81 12.06
CA PRO A 290 25.43 -19.71 13.20
C PRO A 290 24.50 -20.92 13.09
N ALA A 291 24.90 -22.06 13.66
CA ALA A 291 24.09 -23.28 13.68
C ALA A 291 22.79 -23.10 14.50
N SER A 292 21.73 -23.81 14.13
CA SER A 292 20.45 -23.77 14.86
C SER A 292 20.64 -24.16 16.33
N THR A 293 19.98 -23.42 17.22
CA THR A 293 19.97 -23.67 18.67
C THR A 293 18.74 -24.44 19.14
N LEU A 294 17.88 -24.87 18.22
CA LEU A 294 16.62 -25.56 18.54
C LEU A 294 16.84 -27.05 18.80
N ALA A 295 16.30 -27.54 19.92
CA ALA A 295 16.30 -28.95 20.27
C ALA A 295 15.09 -29.66 19.65
N TRP A 296 15.25 -30.17 18.42
CA TRP A 296 14.17 -30.84 17.68
C TRP A 296 13.89 -32.25 18.19
N ALA A 297 12.65 -32.50 18.62
CA ALA A 297 12.15 -33.80 19.05
C ALA A 297 10.99 -34.27 18.16
N ASP A 298 10.59 -35.53 18.31
CA ASP A 298 9.28 -35.96 17.80
C ASP A 298 8.19 -35.14 18.49
N CYS A 299 7.18 -34.72 17.73
CA CYS A 299 6.05 -34.03 18.31
C CYS A 299 5.34 -34.93 19.34
N THR A 300 4.93 -34.33 20.46
CA THR A 300 4.21 -35.02 21.54
C THR A 300 2.83 -35.45 21.08
N ASP A 301 2.13 -34.57 20.37
CA ASP A 301 0.87 -34.87 19.70
C ASP A 301 1.11 -35.82 18.52
N LYS A 302 0.54 -37.03 18.62
CA LYS A 302 0.66 -38.10 17.62
C LYS A 302 -0.37 -38.00 16.50
N THR A 303 -1.30 -37.04 16.58
CA THR A 303 -2.25 -36.73 15.50
C THR A 303 -1.63 -35.83 14.42
N LEU A 304 -0.51 -35.18 14.73
CA LEU A 304 0.26 -34.39 13.77
C LEU A 304 0.92 -35.29 12.71
N PHE A 305 1.27 -34.69 11.57
CA PHE A 305 1.94 -35.37 10.46
C PHE A 305 3.21 -36.08 10.96
N LYS A 306 3.35 -37.37 10.63
CA LYS A 306 4.31 -38.28 11.28
C LYS A 306 5.76 -37.82 11.19
N GLU A 307 6.14 -37.22 10.06
CA GLU A 307 7.50 -36.73 9.81
C GLU A 307 7.75 -35.32 10.37
N MET A 308 6.75 -34.69 11.00
CA MET A 308 6.90 -33.39 11.64
C MET A 308 7.76 -33.50 12.91
N ARG A 309 8.65 -32.53 13.09
CA ARG A 309 9.47 -32.35 14.29
C ARG A 309 9.02 -31.10 15.03
N CYS A 310 9.08 -31.14 16.35
CA CYS A 310 8.68 -30.03 17.19
C CYS A 310 9.84 -29.57 18.07
N ALA A 311 9.89 -28.27 18.36
CA ALA A 311 10.82 -27.65 19.30
C ALA A 311 10.11 -26.51 20.05
N SER A 312 10.73 -26.01 21.13
CA SER A 312 10.28 -24.81 21.83
C SER A 312 11.27 -23.66 21.62
N VAL A 313 10.75 -22.44 21.46
CA VAL A 313 11.52 -21.19 21.51
C VAL A 313 11.00 -20.34 22.66
N GLU A 314 11.89 -19.98 23.57
CA GLU A 314 11.58 -19.09 24.68
C GLU A 314 11.66 -17.61 24.22
N VAL A 315 10.59 -16.85 24.43
CA VAL A 315 10.51 -15.41 24.08
C VAL A 315 9.94 -14.59 25.25
N PRO A 316 10.27 -13.29 25.38
CA PRO A 316 9.62 -12.45 26.37
C PRO A 316 8.13 -12.26 26.06
N VAL A 317 7.30 -12.25 27.10
CA VAL A 317 5.88 -11.86 26.98
C VAL A 317 5.79 -10.43 26.50
N ASN A 318 6.61 -9.53 27.05
CA ASN A 318 6.68 -8.14 26.65
C ASN A 318 8.05 -7.84 26.03
N TRP A 319 8.08 -7.55 24.73
CA TRP A 319 9.31 -7.22 24.01
C TRP A 319 9.97 -5.89 24.43
N ASP A 320 9.24 -5.01 25.12
CA ASP A 320 9.81 -3.80 25.76
C ASP A 320 10.54 -4.14 27.08
N LYS A 321 10.34 -5.36 27.61
CA LYS A 321 10.99 -5.90 28.81
C LYS A 321 11.61 -7.27 28.51
N PRO A 322 12.68 -7.34 27.70
CA PRO A 322 13.22 -8.62 27.22
C PRO A 322 13.79 -9.53 28.31
N ALA A 323 14.16 -8.98 29.48
CA ALA A 323 14.60 -9.74 30.65
C ALA A 323 13.45 -10.12 31.62
N GLY A 324 12.21 -9.77 31.27
CA GLY A 324 11.02 -10.03 32.09
C GLY A 324 10.50 -11.46 31.98
N ARG A 325 9.20 -11.64 32.26
CA ARG A 325 8.53 -12.93 32.13
C ARG A 325 8.62 -13.43 30.69
N LYS A 326 8.88 -14.73 30.55
CA LYS A 326 9.01 -15.41 29.26
C LYS A 326 7.93 -16.46 29.07
N ILE A 327 7.69 -16.81 27.82
CA ILE A 327 6.78 -17.86 27.38
C ILE A 327 7.48 -18.74 26.34
N ASP A 328 7.04 -19.98 26.28
CA ASP A 328 7.48 -20.95 25.29
C ASP A 328 6.58 -20.93 24.05
N LEU A 329 7.18 -20.86 22.88
CA LEU A 329 6.51 -21.00 21.59
C LEU A 329 6.85 -22.34 20.96
N THR A 330 5.82 -23.18 20.79
CA THR A 330 5.93 -24.41 20.01
C THR A 330 6.18 -24.07 18.54
N VAL A 331 7.26 -24.61 17.98
CA VAL A 331 7.61 -24.51 16.56
C VAL A 331 7.52 -25.89 15.95
N GLY A 332 6.76 -26.02 14.87
CA GLY A 332 6.65 -27.22 14.06
C GLY A 332 7.51 -27.11 12.81
N LEU A 333 8.20 -28.19 12.45
CA LEU A 333 9.08 -28.30 11.30
C LEU A 333 8.67 -29.50 10.46
N LEU A 334 8.35 -29.25 9.20
CA LEU A 334 8.41 -30.26 8.16
C LEU A 334 9.82 -30.21 7.54
N PRO A 335 10.66 -31.22 7.81
CA PRO A 335 12.03 -31.20 7.33
C PRO A 335 12.07 -31.34 5.80
N VAL A 336 13.15 -30.81 5.24
CA VAL A 336 13.56 -31.06 3.86
C VAL A 336 13.61 -32.58 3.60
N ILE A 337 13.06 -33.00 2.47
CA ILE A 337 13.02 -34.39 2.02
C ILE A 337 13.84 -34.53 0.73
N GLY A 338 14.63 -35.59 0.61
CA GLY A 338 15.40 -35.87 -0.61
C GLY A 338 16.86 -35.41 -0.59
N ALA A 339 17.55 -35.63 -1.71
CA ALA A 339 19.00 -35.50 -1.84
C ALA A 339 19.46 -34.13 -2.38
N GLN A 340 18.52 -33.23 -2.71
CA GLN A 340 18.84 -31.93 -3.28
C GLN A 340 19.43 -30.99 -2.23
N ARG A 341 20.26 -30.04 -2.66
CA ARG A 341 20.85 -29.06 -1.76
C ARG A 341 19.77 -28.15 -1.16
N ARG A 342 19.69 -28.15 0.17
CA ARG A 342 18.87 -27.24 0.99
C ARG A 342 19.14 -25.78 0.65
N MET A 343 18.08 -25.01 0.43
CA MET A 343 18.10 -23.60 0.04
C MET A 343 17.76 -22.63 1.18
N GLY A 344 17.21 -23.13 2.28
CA GLY A 344 16.84 -22.35 3.46
C GLY A 344 15.56 -22.86 4.10
N THR A 345 14.89 -21.95 4.82
CA THR A 345 13.61 -22.22 5.49
C THR A 345 12.48 -21.34 4.93
N VAL A 346 11.30 -21.95 4.76
CA VAL A 346 10.03 -21.26 4.50
C VAL A 346 9.23 -21.23 5.81
N PHE A 347 8.94 -20.04 6.30
CA PHE A 347 8.07 -19.83 7.46
C PHE A 347 6.63 -19.64 6.96
N ALA A 348 5.78 -20.63 7.22
CA ALA A 348 4.34 -20.53 7.01
C ALA A 348 3.73 -19.75 8.19
N ILE A 349 3.32 -18.50 7.96
CA ILE A 349 2.69 -17.66 8.98
C ILE A 349 1.20 -18.03 9.02
N PRO A 350 0.69 -18.52 10.16
CA PRO A 350 -0.69 -18.97 10.24
C PRO A 350 -1.71 -17.84 10.15
N GLY A 351 -2.94 -18.23 9.83
CA GLY A 351 -4.10 -17.36 9.84
C GLY A 351 -4.72 -17.21 11.23
N GLY A 352 -6.01 -16.84 11.25
CA GLY A 352 -6.75 -16.55 12.48
C GLY A 352 -7.17 -15.09 12.57
N PRO A 353 -6.83 -14.33 13.63
CA PRO A 353 -5.85 -14.62 14.68
C PRO A 353 -6.26 -15.77 15.61
N GLY A 354 -5.26 -16.38 16.23
CA GLY A 354 -5.45 -17.40 17.26
C GLY A 354 -5.55 -18.86 16.80
N GLY A 355 -5.28 -19.12 15.51
CA GLY A 355 -5.08 -20.48 15.00
C GLY A 355 -3.69 -21.04 15.29
N SER A 356 -3.58 -22.37 15.44
CA SER A 356 -2.31 -23.07 15.58
C SER A 356 -1.64 -23.26 14.22
N GLY A 357 -0.49 -22.61 14.01
CA GLY A 357 0.27 -22.80 12.79
C GLY A 357 0.92 -24.16 12.65
N VAL A 358 1.17 -24.86 13.76
CA VAL A 358 1.69 -26.23 13.76
C VAL A 358 0.63 -27.20 13.24
N GLU A 359 -0.62 -27.06 13.70
CA GLU A 359 -1.75 -27.83 13.17
C GLU A 359 -2.03 -27.53 11.70
N ASP A 360 -2.06 -26.24 11.32
CA ASP A 360 -2.28 -25.82 9.93
C ASP A 360 -1.22 -26.43 9.00
N LEU A 361 0.06 -26.38 9.41
CA LEU A 361 1.18 -26.96 8.67
C LEU A 361 1.06 -28.48 8.57
N SER A 362 0.62 -29.15 9.64
CA SER A 362 0.39 -30.59 9.68
C SER A 362 -0.71 -31.02 8.70
N LYS A 363 -1.87 -30.34 8.75
CA LYS A 363 -3.02 -30.60 7.85
C LYS A 363 -2.67 -30.33 6.39
N ALA A 364 -1.84 -29.32 6.12
CA ALA A 364 -1.40 -28.92 4.78
C ALA A 364 -0.11 -29.63 4.31
N ALA A 365 0.42 -30.63 5.03
CA ALA A 365 1.74 -31.22 4.74
C ALA A 365 1.90 -31.73 3.30
N ALA A 366 0.82 -32.22 2.68
CA ALA A 366 0.80 -32.64 1.28
C ALA A 366 1.08 -31.48 0.30
N SER A 367 0.52 -30.29 0.55
CA SER A 367 0.74 -29.09 -0.26
C SER A 367 2.20 -28.61 -0.24
N PHE A 368 2.98 -29.01 0.76
CA PHE A 368 4.39 -28.67 0.92
C PHE A 368 5.35 -29.74 0.37
N ALA A 369 4.87 -30.90 -0.10
CA ALA A 369 5.72 -32.02 -0.46
C ALA A 369 6.81 -31.66 -1.49
N GLU A 370 6.45 -31.01 -2.60
CA GLU A 370 7.41 -30.56 -3.62
C GLU A 370 8.36 -29.48 -3.08
N LEU A 371 7.85 -28.50 -2.33
CA LEU A 371 8.67 -27.42 -1.77
C LEU A 371 9.73 -27.96 -0.78
N ARG A 372 9.36 -29.01 -0.04
CA ARG A 372 10.24 -29.70 0.91
C ARG A 372 11.40 -30.43 0.24
N GLU A 373 11.45 -30.56 -1.09
CA GLU A 373 12.67 -31.05 -1.75
C GLU A 373 13.88 -30.13 -1.54
N ARG A 374 13.63 -28.84 -1.27
CA ARG A 374 14.67 -27.81 -1.20
C ARG A 374 14.62 -26.96 0.06
N PHE A 375 13.50 -26.93 0.77
CA PHE A 375 13.30 -26.09 1.94
C PHE A 375 12.84 -26.91 3.14
N ASP A 376 13.32 -26.51 4.32
CA ASP A 376 12.56 -26.79 5.54
C ASP A 376 11.32 -25.89 5.55
N VAL A 377 10.19 -26.41 6.03
CA VAL A 377 8.99 -25.59 6.24
C VAL A 377 8.67 -25.56 7.72
N VAL A 378 8.68 -24.36 8.30
CA VAL A 378 8.40 -24.15 9.72
C VAL A 378 7.13 -23.34 9.90
N SER A 379 6.46 -23.58 11.01
CA SER A 379 5.37 -22.75 11.50
C SER A 379 5.42 -22.73 13.03
N VAL A 380 4.63 -21.86 13.64
CA VAL A 380 4.62 -21.64 15.08
C VAL A 380 3.19 -21.66 15.59
N GLU A 381 3.00 -22.01 16.86
CA GLU A 381 1.83 -21.61 17.64
C GLU A 381 2.06 -20.18 18.14
N PRO A 382 1.53 -19.14 17.48
CA PRO A 382 1.84 -17.78 17.87
C PRO A 382 1.32 -17.51 19.28
N ARG A 383 1.87 -16.49 19.96
CA ARG A 383 1.46 -16.12 21.34
C ARG A 383 -0.05 -15.93 21.54
N ASN A 384 -0.78 -15.57 20.49
CA ASN A 384 -2.23 -15.36 20.51
C ASN A 384 -3.05 -16.62 20.17
N THR A 385 -2.42 -17.80 20.06
CA THR A 385 -3.08 -19.10 19.85
C THR A 385 -4.09 -19.37 20.97
N THR A 386 -5.33 -19.70 20.59
CA THR A 386 -6.44 -19.80 21.54
C THR A 386 -6.31 -20.99 22.52
N ASP A 387 -5.80 -22.13 22.11
CA ASP A 387 -5.72 -23.34 22.94
C ASP A 387 -4.40 -23.49 23.73
N LYS A 388 -3.52 -22.48 23.68
CA LYS A 388 -2.20 -22.51 24.32
C LYS A 388 -2.22 -22.45 25.86
N GLY A 389 -3.36 -22.12 26.46
CA GLY A 389 -3.51 -21.99 27.91
C GLY A 389 -2.92 -20.73 28.53
N LEU A 390 -2.44 -19.77 27.72
CA LEU A 390 -1.98 -18.44 28.21
C LEU A 390 -3.13 -17.59 28.75
N LEU A 391 -4.32 -17.73 28.16
CA LEU A 391 -5.57 -17.14 28.65
C LEU A 391 -6.64 -18.23 28.70
N PRO A 392 -7.65 -18.11 29.58
CA PRO A 392 -8.74 -19.05 29.64
C PRO A 392 -9.50 -19.15 28.30
N THR A 393 -9.96 -20.34 27.93
CA THR A 393 -10.68 -20.57 26.67
C THR A 393 -11.97 -19.72 26.58
N GLU A 394 -12.64 -19.45 27.71
CA GLU A 394 -13.81 -18.57 27.72
C GLU A 394 -13.48 -17.14 27.26
N CYS A 395 -12.25 -16.68 27.48
CA CYS A 395 -11.80 -15.37 27.01
C CYS A 395 -11.56 -15.31 25.52
N LEU A 396 -11.48 -16.47 24.88
CA LEU A 396 -11.11 -16.58 23.49
C LEU A 396 -12.34 -16.76 22.59
N LEU A 397 -13.39 -17.39 23.11
CA LEU A 397 -14.60 -17.75 22.36
C LEU A 397 -15.86 -16.96 22.74
N SER A 398 -15.80 -16.11 23.78
CA SER A 398 -16.98 -15.35 24.26
C SER A 398 -16.91 -13.86 23.96
N GLY A 399 -18.04 -13.17 24.13
CA GLY A 399 -18.16 -11.72 23.99
C GLY A 399 -19.61 -11.25 23.91
N PRO A 400 -19.87 -9.94 24.07
CA PRO A 400 -21.19 -9.38 23.86
C PRO A 400 -21.59 -9.50 22.38
N TRP A 401 -22.90 -9.53 22.10
CA TRP A 401 -23.38 -9.39 20.72
C TRP A 401 -23.00 -8.02 20.17
N ILE A 402 -22.62 -7.99 18.89
CA ILE A 402 -22.42 -6.76 18.16
C ILE A 402 -23.75 -6.32 17.59
N THR A 403 -24.14 -5.08 17.89
CA THR A 403 -25.26 -4.41 17.22
C THR A 403 -24.72 -3.40 16.22
N LEU A 404 -25.61 -2.72 15.47
CA LEU A 404 -25.25 -1.64 14.55
C LEU A 404 -25.73 -0.29 15.13
N PRO A 405 -24.91 0.45 15.90
CA PRO A 405 -25.35 1.67 16.57
C PRO A 405 -25.81 2.77 15.61
N ASP A 406 -26.97 3.36 15.87
CA ASP A 406 -27.53 4.53 15.18
C ASP A 406 -27.29 5.85 15.92
N THR A 407 -27.04 5.76 17.23
CA THR A 407 -26.80 6.93 18.09
C THR A 407 -25.46 6.86 18.82
N ARG A 408 -24.98 8.01 19.31
CA ARG A 408 -23.79 8.07 20.17
C ARG A 408 -23.96 7.25 21.45
N ALA A 409 -25.17 7.26 22.02
CA ALA A 409 -25.48 6.52 23.24
C ALA A 409 -25.36 5.01 23.02
N GLU A 410 -25.89 4.50 21.91
CA GLU A 410 -25.75 3.09 21.53
C GLU A 410 -24.31 2.70 21.24
N TYR A 411 -23.53 3.56 20.57
CA TYR A 411 -22.11 3.32 20.32
C TYR A 411 -21.31 3.27 21.63
N ALA A 412 -21.61 4.19 22.56
CA ALA A 412 -20.99 4.19 23.88
C ALA A 412 -21.40 2.96 24.72
N GLU A 413 -22.65 2.50 24.64
CA GLU A 413 -23.10 1.25 25.27
C GLU A 413 -22.37 0.04 24.66
N GLN A 414 -22.29 -0.07 23.33
CA GLN A 414 -21.50 -1.12 22.68
C GLN A 414 -20.06 -1.11 23.19
N GLY A 415 -19.44 0.08 23.26
CA GLY A 415 -18.10 0.24 23.78
C GLY A 415 -17.94 -0.19 25.24
N ARG A 416 -18.91 0.13 26.12
CA ARG A 416 -18.93 -0.33 27.51
C ARG A 416 -19.04 -1.86 27.62
N ARG A 417 -19.89 -2.50 26.81
CA ARG A 417 -20.04 -3.97 26.80
C ARG A 417 -18.76 -4.66 26.32
N ASN A 418 -18.16 -4.16 25.24
CA ASN A 418 -16.90 -4.67 24.72
C ASN A 418 -15.79 -4.53 25.76
N ARG A 419 -15.64 -3.33 26.36
CA ARG A 419 -14.67 -3.04 27.42
C ARG A 419 -14.83 -3.97 28.60
N ALA A 420 -16.04 -4.12 29.14
CA ALA A 420 -16.28 -4.97 30.29
C ALA A 420 -15.89 -6.43 30.02
N ALA A 421 -16.14 -6.94 28.82
CA ALA A 421 -15.72 -8.28 28.43
C ALA A 421 -14.20 -8.40 28.30
N ALA A 422 -13.55 -7.42 27.66
CA ALA A 422 -12.10 -7.36 27.52
C ALA A 422 -11.39 -7.23 28.88
N GLU A 423 -11.88 -6.40 29.79
CA GLU A 423 -11.30 -6.20 31.13
C GLU A 423 -11.40 -7.45 32.01
N ARG A 424 -12.49 -8.24 31.89
CA ARG A 424 -12.57 -9.54 32.58
C ARG A 424 -11.46 -10.49 32.15
N CYS A 425 -11.15 -10.51 30.85
CA CYS A 425 -10.10 -11.36 30.31
C CYS A 425 -8.70 -10.83 30.58
N ARG A 426 -8.53 -9.51 30.51
CA ARG A 426 -7.30 -8.84 30.89
C ARG A 426 -6.98 -9.05 32.38
N ALA A 427 -7.97 -9.15 33.25
CA ALA A 427 -7.76 -9.38 34.68
C ALA A 427 -7.11 -10.74 34.99
N THR A 428 -7.25 -11.74 34.11
CA THR A 428 -6.62 -13.06 34.31
C THR A 428 -5.11 -13.00 34.09
N ASP A 429 -4.67 -12.29 33.05
CA ASP A 429 -3.26 -12.04 32.79
C ASP A 429 -3.08 -10.72 32.00
N PRO A 430 -2.87 -9.59 32.69
CA PRO A 430 -2.79 -8.29 32.03
C PRO A 430 -1.59 -8.17 31.10
N GLU A 431 -0.46 -8.77 31.46
CA GLU A 431 0.77 -8.66 30.67
C GLU A 431 0.69 -9.51 29.41
N ALA A 432 0.11 -10.72 29.48
CA ALA A 432 -0.12 -11.52 28.29
C ALA A 432 -1.12 -10.82 27.36
N PHE A 433 -2.30 -10.44 27.88
CA PHE A 433 -3.37 -9.79 27.11
C PHE A 433 -2.89 -8.54 26.36
N ASP A 434 -2.09 -7.70 27.01
CA ASP A 434 -1.62 -6.44 26.43
C ASP A 434 -0.56 -6.64 25.33
N ASN A 435 0.02 -7.84 25.15
CA ASN A 435 1.13 -8.10 24.22
C ASN A 435 0.81 -9.18 23.17
N MET A 436 -0.45 -9.26 22.74
CA MET A 436 -0.96 -10.19 21.71
C MET A 436 -1.04 -9.57 20.30
N ASP A 437 -0.41 -8.42 20.10
CA ASP A 437 -0.39 -7.65 18.86
C ASP A 437 0.59 -8.22 17.80
N SER A 438 0.42 -7.83 16.54
CA SER A 438 1.28 -8.30 15.45
C SER A 438 2.73 -7.80 15.51
N THR A 439 3.02 -6.69 16.20
CA THR A 439 4.40 -6.24 16.41
C THR A 439 5.13 -7.22 17.31
N SER A 440 4.46 -7.70 18.36
CA SER A 440 4.95 -8.75 19.24
C SER A 440 5.12 -10.09 18.50
N VAL A 441 4.13 -10.51 17.70
CA VAL A 441 4.23 -11.73 16.87
C VAL A 441 5.38 -11.64 15.85
N ALA A 442 5.58 -10.50 15.19
CA ALA A 442 6.68 -10.32 14.24
C ALA A 442 8.06 -10.41 14.91
N ARG A 443 8.19 -9.97 16.17
CA ARG A 443 9.43 -10.15 16.95
C ARG A 443 9.65 -11.60 17.36
N ASP A 444 8.59 -12.35 17.65
CA ASP A 444 8.69 -13.80 17.87
C ASP A 444 9.19 -14.52 16.61
N MET A 445 8.68 -14.15 15.44
CA MET A 445 9.16 -14.69 14.16
C MET A 445 10.64 -14.41 13.95
N GLU A 446 11.14 -13.25 14.36
CA GLU A 446 12.57 -12.92 14.31
C GLU A 446 13.40 -13.74 15.31
N ALA A 447 12.90 -13.96 16.53
CA ALA A 447 13.54 -14.83 17.50
C ALA A 447 13.66 -16.27 16.97
N ILE A 448 12.61 -16.76 16.30
CA ILE A 448 12.60 -18.08 15.65
C ILE A 448 13.61 -18.10 14.49
N ARG A 449 13.69 -17.06 13.64
CA ARG A 449 14.73 -16.97 12.60
C ARG A 449 16.13 -17.15 13.20
N VAL A 450 16.43 -16.41 14.27
CA VAL A 450 17.72 -16.47 14.96
C VAL A 450 17.97 -17.87 15.50
N ALA A 451 16.99 -18.48 16.17
CA ALA A 451 17.10 -19.83 16.73
C ALA A 451 17.25 -20.93 15.64
N LEU A 452 16.70 -20.70 14.45
CA LEU A 452 16.90 -21.55 13.26
C LEU A 452 18.30 -21.41 12.65
N GLY A 453 19.05 -20.34 12.97
CA GLY A 453 20.34 -20.06 12.35
C GLY A 453 20.22 -19.55 10.90
N GLU A 454 19.07 -19.02 10.49
CA GLU A 454 18.82 -18.59 9.11
C GLU A 454 19.18 -17.12 8.92
N GLU A 455 20.01 -16.73 7.94
CA GLU A 455 20.30 -15.30 7.70
C GLU A 455 19.05 -14.52 7.26
N LYS A 456 18.21 -15.15 6.43
CA LYS A 456 16.96 -14.64 5.89
C LYS A 456 15.94 -15.77 5.77
N LEU A 457 14.66 -15.45 5.93
CA LEU A 457 13.56 -16.41 5.74
C LEU A 457 12.78 -16.14 4.47
N SER A 458 12.22 -17.20 3.91
CA SER A 458 11.11 -17.09 2.95
C SER A 458 9.79 -17.26 3.69
N PHE A 459 8.71 -16.63 3.25
CA PHE A 459 7.46 -16.62 3.98
C PHE A 459 6.27 -16.97 3.08
N ILE A 460 5.29 -17.68 3.66
CA ILE A 460 3.93 -17.78 3.14
C ILE A 460 3.00 -17.28 4.24
N ALA A 461 2.41 -16.10 4.04
CA ALA A 461 1.55 -15.43 4.98
C ALA A 461 0.07 -15.69 4.61
N ASN A 462 -0.60 -16.51 5.41
CA ASN A 462 -1.98 -16.90 5.15
C ASN A 462 -2.96 -16.02 5.94
N SER A 463 -4.01 -15.52 5.29
CA SER A 463 -5.14 -14.87 5.98
C SER A 463 -4.71 -13.70 6.89
N TYR A 464 -5.14 -13.71 8.15
CA TYR A 464 -4.67 -12.78 9.18
C TYR A 464 -3.14 -12.73 9.29
N GLY A 465 -2.43 -13.83 9.04
CA GLY A 465 -0.96 -13.89 8.99
C GLY A 465 -0.32 -12.89 8.03
N GLY A 466 -1.09 -12.33 7.10
CA GLY A 466 -0.68 -11.18 6.29
C GLY A 466 -0.33 -9.94 7.12
N ILE A 467 -1.00 -9.70 8.25
CA ILE A 467 -0.70 -8.56 9.14
C ILE A 467 0.70 -8.71 9.77
N PRO A 468 1.03 -9.77 10.53
CA PRO A 468 2.39 -9.95 11.04
C PRO A 468 3.43 -10.11 9.92
N GLY A 469 3.07 -10.62 8.73
CA GLY A 469 3.97 -10.62 7.56
C GLY A 469 4.33 -9.21 7.06
N VAL A 470 3.36 -8.30 7.00
CA VAL A 470 3.58 -6.87 6.73
C VAL A 470 4.40 -6.23 7.86
N VAL A 471 4.09 -6.54 9.12
CA VAL A 471 4.83 -5.98 10.26
C VAL A 471 6.29 -6.45 10.25
N TYR A 472 6.54 -7.73 10.01
CA TYR A 472 7.89 -8.28 9.89
C TYR A 472 8.68 -7.60 8.76
N SER A 473 8.03 -7.35 7.62
CA SER A 473 8.64 -6.62 6.50
C SER A 473 9.06 -5.20 6.88
N ARG A 474 8.31 -4.52 7.76
CA ARG A 474 8.65 -3.17 8.25
C ARG A 474 9.79 -3.19 9.27
N LEU A 475 9.74 -4.12 10.22
CA LEU A 475 10.71 -4.19 11.32
C LEU A 475 12.06 -4.78 10.87
N PHE A 476 12.03 -5.76 9.96
CA PHE A 476 13.18 -6.56 9.56
C PHE A 476 13.31 -6.70 8.04
N PRO A 477 13.28 -5.60 7.25
CA PRO A 477 13.26 -5.67 5.78
C PRO A 477 14.43 -6.47 5.19
N GLY A 478 15.63 -6.33 5.77
CA GLY A 478 16.84 -7.06 5.35
C GLY A 478 16.84 -8.56 5.68
N ARG A 479 15.84 -9.07 6.40
CA ARG A 479 15.71 -10.49 6.80
C ARG A 479 14.70 -11.28 5.96
N VAL A 480 14.08 -10.63 4.97
CA VAL A 480 13.16 -11.28 4.04
C VAL A 480 13.89 -11.72 2.77
N ARG A 481 13.87 -13.03 2.47
CA ARG A 481 14.34 -13.60 1.20
C ARG A 481 13.24 -13.58 0.14
N ALA A 482 12.04 -14.00 0.52
CA ALA A 482 10.85 -14.06 -0.33
C ALA A 482 9.60 -13.96 0.54
N MET A 483 8.50 -13.41 0.02
CA MET A 483 7.24 -13.27 0.77
C MET A 483 6.07 -13.53 -0.17
N VAL A 484 5.22 -14.46 0.23
CA VAL A 484 3.93 -14.75 -0.40
C VAL A 484 2.82 -14.31 0.53
N PHE A 485 1.86 -13.55 0.04
CA PHE A 485 0.62 -13.26 0.75
C PHE A 485 -0.53 -14.02 0.11
N ASP A 486 -1.04 -15.03 0.81
CA ASP A 486 -2.13 -15.89 0.35
C ASP A 486 -3.41 -15.60 1.12
N GLY A 487 -4.38 -15.01 0.42
CA GLY A 487 -5.64 -14.60 1.05
C GLY A 487 -5.50 -13.54 2.16
N PRO A 488 -4.57 -12.56 2.10
CA PRO A 488 -4.23 -11.77 3.27
C PRO A 488 -5.35 -10.83 3.73
N VAL A 489 -5.37 -10.54 5.03
CA VAL A 489 -6.05 -9.34 5.53
C VAL A 489 -5.22 -8.11 5.15
N ASN A 490 -5.88 -7.12 4.54
CA ASN A 490 -5.25 -5.86 4.14
C ASN A 490 -5.80 -4.69 4.97
N LEU A 491 -4.95 -4.14 5.85
CA LEU A 491 -5.24 -2.96 6.66
C LEU A 491 -5.12 -1.63 5.91
N PHE A 492 -4.49 -1.62 4.74
CA PHE A 492 -4.33 -0.42 3.93
C PHE A 492 -5.54 -0.11 3.05
N MET A 493 -6.33 -1.13 2.73
CA MET A 493 -7.47 -1.01 1.82
C MET A 493 -8.62 -0.27 2.49
N ASN A 494 -9.30 0.60 1.75
CA ASN A 494 -10.58 1.14 2.20
C ASN A 494 -11.56 -0.02 2.46
N ARG A 495 -12.12 -0.05 3.67
CA ARG A 495 -12.99 -1.13 4.15
C ARG A 495 -14.26 -1.33 3.34
N ALA A 496 -14.98 -0.28 2.96
CA ALA A 496 -16.20 -0.44 2.17
C ALA A 496 -15.86 -0.96 0.76
N ARG A 497 -14.74 -0.50 0.18
CA ARG A 497 -14.24 -1.01 -1.10
C ARG A 497 -13.83 -2.48 -1.01
N SER A 498 -13.15 -2.89 0.06
CA SER A 498 -12.75 -4.29 0.25
C SER A 498 -13.92 -5.26 0.43
N TRP A 499 -15.14 -4.72 0.54
CA TRP A 499 -16.40 -5.45 0.64
C TRP A 499 -17.22 -5.47 -0.66
N LEU A 500 -16.87 -4.69 -1.69
CA LEU A 500 -17.56 -4.74 -3.00
C LEU A 500 -17.56 -6.16 -3.59
N VAL A 501 -16.46 -6.88 -3.38
CA VAL A 501 -16.33 -8.27 -3.81
C VAL A 501 -17.35 -9.23 -3.16
N ASN A 502 -17.91 -8.86 -2.01
CA ASN A 502 -18.99 -9.62 -1.39
C ASN A 502 -20.35 -9.33 -2.04
N GLU A 503 -20.57 -8.13 -2.60
CA GLU A 503 -21.74 -7.84 -3.45
C GLU A 503 -21.69 -8.67 -4.74
N GLU A 504 -20.51 -8.81 -5.34
CA GLU A 504 -20.30 -9.73 -6.47
C GLU A 504 -20.59 -11.18 -6.07
N SER A 505 -20.15 -11.60 -4.87
CA SER A 505 -20.43 -12.95 -4.36
C SER A 505 -21.94 -13.18 -4.15
N PHE A 506 -22.66 -12.17 -3.65
CA PHE A 506 -24.11 -12.20 -3.58
C PHE A 506 -24.75 -12.28 -4.98
N ALA A 507 -24.25 -11.52 -5.96
CA ALA A 507 -24.74 -11.59 -7.34
C ALA A 507 -24.49 -12.98 -7.98
N ARG A 508 -23.37 -13.64 -7.66
CA ARG A 508 -23.12 -15.03 -8.09
C ARG A 508 -24.13 -15.99 -7.50
N PHE A 509 -24.42 -15.86 -6.21
CA PHE A 509 -25.46 -16.65 -5.54
C PHE A 509 -26.85 -16.46 -6.17
N THR A 510 -27.27 -15.22 -6.44
CA THR A 510 -28.58 -14.97 -7.05
C THR A 510 -28.65 -15.50 -8.48
N ALA A 511 -27.58 -15.36 -9.26
CA ALA A 511 -27.48 -15.90 -10.62
C ALA A 511 -27.54 -17.44 -10.64
N TRP A 512 -26.87 -18.10 -9.68
CA TRP A 512 -26.98 -19.54 -9.50
C TRP A 512 -28.40 -19.97 -9.12
N CYS A 513 -29.01 -19.31 -8.13
CA CYS A 513 -30.34 -19.68 -7.64
C CYS A 513 -31.43 -19.52 -8.71
N ALA A 514 -31.27 -18.56 -9.63
CA ALA A 514 -32.18 -18.39 -10.77
C ALA A 514 -32.20 -19.60 -11.70
N GLN A 515 -31.11 -20.38 -11.78
CA GLN A 515 -30.97 -21.53 -12.66
C GLN A 515 -31.14 -22.86 -11.93
N ALA A 516 -30.68 -22.95 -10.68
CA ALA A 516 -30.67 -24.19 -9.91
C ALA A 516 -32.04 -24.50 -9.30
N THR A 517 -32.66 -25.60 -9.72
CA THR A 517 -33.94 -26.09 -9.14
C THR A 517 -33.80 -26.55 -7.69
N THR A 518 -32.58 -26.82 -7.23
CA THR A 518 -32.26 -27.10 -5.82
C THR A 518 -32.35 -25.85 -4.94
N CYS A 519 -32.33 -24.65 -5.51
CA CYS A 519 -32.48 -23.43 -4.74
C CYS A 519 -33.92 -23.28 -4.20
N ALA A 520 -34.08 -23.12 -2.89
CA ALA A 520 -35.40 -22.95 -2.27
C ALA A 520 -36.18 -21.69 -2.73
N LEU A 521 -35.47 -20.73 -3.31
CA LEU A 521 -35.98 -19.47 -3.87
C LEU A 521 -36.02 -19.46 -5.41
N HIS A 522 -35.80 -20.61 -6.06
CA HIS A 522 -35.87 -20.75 -7.51
C HIS A 522 -37.18 -20.18 -8.07
N GLY A 523 -37.11 -19.48 -9.20
CA GLY A 523 -38.24 -18.78 -9.82
C GLY A 523 -38.65 -17.46 -9.15
N GLN A 524 -37.91 -16.96 -8.15
CA GLN A 524 -38.13 -15.65 -7.52
C GLN A 524 -36.97 -14.68 -7.79
N ASP A 525 -37.24 -13.38 -7.68
CA ASP A 525 -36.17 -12.37 -7.58
C ASP A 525 -35.57 -12.42 -6.17
N VAL A 526 -34.52 -13.23 -6.01
CA VAL A 526 -33.80 -13.43 -4.75
C VAL A 526 -33.29 -12.12 -4.17
N GLY A 527 -32.82 -11.19 -5.01
CA GLY A 527 -32.35 -9.88 -4.57
C GLY A 527 -33.46 -9.05 -3.94
N LYS A 528 -34.65 -9.05 -4.54
CA LYS A 528 -35.83 -8.38 -4.00
C LYS A 528 -36.32 -9.04 -2.72
N VAL A 529 -36.36 -10.37 -2.66
CA VAL A 529 -36.73 -11.13 -1.45
C VAL A 529 -35.77 -10.79 -0.31
N TRP A 530 -34.47 -10.81 -0.57
CA TRP A 530 -33.42 -10.48 0.39
C TRP A 530 -33.57 -9.06 0.94
N ARG A 531 -33.64 -8.04 0.07
CA ARG A 531 -33.77 -6.65 0.50
C ARG A 531 -35.06 -6.38 1.28
N ALA A 532 -36.17 -7.02 0.89
CA ALA A 532 -37.43 -6.92 1.62
C ALA A 532 -37.35 -7.58 3.01
N LEU A 533 -36.71 -8.75 3.11
CA LEU A 533 -36.44 -9.42 4.38
C LEU A 533 -35.57 -8.54 5.30
N VAL A 534 -34.43 -8.05 4.81
CA VAL A 534 -33.51 -7.20 5.58
C VAL A 534 -34.21 -5.93 6.06
N ALA A 535 -34.90 -5.20 5.18
CA ALA A 535 -35.59 -3.96 5.54
C ALA A 535 -36.73 -4.17 6.55
N ARG A 536 -37.41 -5.32 6.50
CA ARG A 536 -38.41 -5.70 7.50
C ARG A 536 -37.74 -6.06 8.82
N ALA A 537 -36.67 -6.84 8.80
CA ALA A 537 -35.93 -7.29 9.97
C ALA A 537 -35.29 -6.11 10.74
N ASP A 538 -34.88 -5.05 10.04
CA ASP A 538 -34.39 -3.81 10.68
C ASP A 538 -35.48 -3.06 11.47
N ARG A 539 -36.77 -3.24 11.14
CA ARG A 539 -37.90 -2.65 11.88
C ARG A 539 -38.45 -3.59 12.94
N VAL A 540 -38.56 -4.87 12.60
CA VAL A 540 -39.11 -5.93 13.45
C VAL A 540 -38.18 -7.13 13.33
N PRO A 541 -37.24 -7.29 14.28
CA PRO A 541 -36.28 -8.40 14.26
C PRO A 541 -36.96 -9.77 14.16
N VAL A 542 -36.41 -10.64 13.31
CA VAL A 542 -36.97 -11.97 13.06
C VAL A 542 -36.60 -12.91 14.22
N PRO A 543 -37.58 -13.52 14.92
CA PRO A 543 -37.29 -14.41 16.04
C PRO A 543 -36.51 -15.67 15.63
N VAL A 544 -35.62 -16.12 16.51
CA VAL A 544 -35.02 -17.47 16.47
C VAL A 544 -35.94 -18.40 17.25
N ARG A 545 -36.73 -19.22 16.55
CA ARG A 545 -37.67 -20.15 17.21
C ARG A 545 -36.92 -21.26 17.94
N GLY A 546 -37.39 -21.56 19.15
CA GLY A 546 -36.80 -22.60 20.01
C GLY A 546 -35.57 -22.14 20.80
N GLU A 547 -35.23 -20.84 20.80
CA GLU A 547 -34.08 -20.31 21.53
C GLU A 547 -34.43 -19.85 22.96
N SER A 548 -33.55 -20.14 23.92
CA SER A 548 -33.57 -19.59 25.28
C SER A 548 -32.14 -19.18 25.70
N PRO A 549 -31.87 -17.91 26.03
CA PRO A 549 -32.80 -16.76 26.00
C PRO A 549 -33.22 -16.39 24.57
N GLN A 550 -34.41 -15.79 24.41
CA GLN A 550 -34.94 -15.40 23.10
C GLN A 550 -33.94 -14.52 22.32
N ALA A 551 -33.52 -15.01 21.15
CA ALA A 551 -32.71 -14.24 20.21
C ALA A 551 -33.57 -13.81 19.01
N ALA A 552 -33.24 -12.65 18.44
CA ALA A 552 -33.86 -12.16 17.21
C ALA A 552 -32.81 -11.50 16.31
N TYR A 553 -33.06 -11.61 15.00
CA TYR A 553 -32.17 -11.17 13.94
C TYR A 553 -32.70 -9.89 13.29
N SER A 554 -31.95 -8.81 13.42
CA SER A 554 -32.10 -7.60 12.61
C SER A 554 -31.62 -7.86 11.17
N GLY A 555 -31.84 -6.90 10.27
CA GLY A 555 -31.28 -6.98 8.92
C GLY A 555 -29.74 -7.02 8.94
N PHE A 556 -29.10 -6.32 9.87
CA PHE A 556 -27.66 -6.42 10.12
C PHE A 556 -27.22 -7.84 10.50
N ASP A 557 -27.94 -8.50 11.42
CA ASP A 557 -27.62 -9.87 11.84
C ASP A 557 -27.77 -10.86 10.68
N LEU A 558 -28.81 -10.71 9.86
CA LEU A 558 -29.03 -11.56 8.67
C LEU A 558 -27.90 -11.39 7.65
N LYS A 559 -27.54 -10.14 7.33
CA LYS A 559 -26.43 -9.85 6.40
C LYS A 559 -25.12 -10.47 6.87
N PHE A 560 -24.80 -10.32 8.16
CA PHE A 560 -23.59 -10.89 8.73
C PHE A 560 -23.63 -12.43 8.78
N ALA A 561 -24.77 -13.04 9.09
CA ALA A 561 -24.87 -14.50 9.11
C ALA A 561 -24.82 -15.12 7.70
N ALA A 562 -25.30 -14.41 6.67
CA ALA A 562 -25.39 -14.93 5.30
C ALA A 562 -24.07 -14.79 4.50
N PHE A 563 -23.27 -13.74 4.73
CA PHE A 563 -22.12 -13.44 3.86
C PHE A 563 -21.09 -14.57 3.71
N PRO A 564 -20.78 -15.40 4.73
CA PRO A 564 -19.80 -16.46 4.56
C PRO A 564 -20.22 -17.50 3.52
N SER A 565 -21.52 -17.81 3.44
CA SER A 565 -22.09 -18.73 2.46
C SER A 565 -22.06 -18.15 1.05
N PHE A 566 -22.25 -16.84 0.89
CA PHE A 566 -22.10 -16.18 -0.41
C PHE A 566 -20.65 -16.27 -0.92
N ARG A 567 -19.69 -16.07 -0.02
CA ARG A 567 -18.25 -16.08 -0.32
C ARG A 567 -17.68 -17.48 -0.60
N GLN A 568 -18.18 -18.50 0.08
CA GLN A 568 -17.70 -19.88 -0.03
C GLN A 568 -18.90 -20.82 -0.22
N PRO A 569 -19.38 -21.03 -1.46
CA PRO A 569 -20.56 -21.85 -1.72
C PRO A 569 -20.40 -23.35 -1.43
N GLY A 570 -19.16 -23.82 -1.29
CA GLY A 570 -18.85 -25.24 -1.20
C GLY A 570 -18.55 -25.84 -2.57
N ALA A 571 -18.33 -27.16 -2.60
CA ALA A 571 -17.92 -27.86 -3.81
C ALA A 571 -19.03 -27.90 -4.88
N GLU A 572 -18.59 -27.97 -6.13
CA GLU A 572 -19.43 -28.25 -7.30
C GLU A 572 -19.75 -29.74 -7.45
N PRO A 573 -20.84 -30.06 -8.18
CA PRO A 573 -21.84 -29.13 -8.75
C PRO A 573 -22.94 -28.69 -7.77
N GLU A 574 -22.95 -29.20 -6.54
CA GLU A 574 -24.11 -29.07 -5.64
C GLU A 574 -24.20 -27.74 -4.88
N TYR A 575 -23.07 -27.04 -4.66
CA TYR A 575 -22.97 -25.79 -3.90
C TYR A 575 -23.80 -25.80 -2.60
N PRO A 576 -23.50 -26.70 -1.64
CA PRO A 576 -24.34 -26.95 -0.47
C PRO A 576 -24.65 -25.71 0.36
N ARG A 577 -23.68 -24.80 0.54
CA ARG A 577 -23.90 -23.58 1.35
C ARG A 577 -24.83 -22.58 0.67
N TRP A 578 -24.87 -22.56 -0.66
CA TRP A 578 -25.85 -21.76 -1.39
C TRP A 578 -27.27 -22.34 -1.24
N THR A 579 -27.42 -23.66 -1.25
CA THR A 579 -28.69 -24.32 -0.94
C THR A 579 -29.16 -24.00 0.49
N GLU A 580 -28.27 -24.16 1.47
CA GLU A 580 -28.56 -23.86 2.89
C GLU A 580 -28.95 -22.40 3.12
N VAL A 581 -28.22 -21.44 2.54
CA VAL A 581 -28.53 -20.01 2.73
C VAL A 581 -29.83 -19.62 2.01
N ALA A 582 -30.16 -20.23 0.87
CA ALA A 582 -31.44 -20.02 0.21
C ALA A 582 -32.62 -20.48 1.09
N GLU A 583 -32.50 -21.65 1.72
CA GLU A 583 -33.49 -22.13 2.70
C GLU A 583 -33.60 -21.21 3.91
N ALA A 584 -32.46 -20.74 4.44
CA ALA A 584 -32.42 -19.81 5.55
C ALA A 584 -33.14 -18.49 5.23
N ILE A 585 -32.89 -17.93 4.04
CA ILE A 585 -33.58 -16.72 3.55
C ILE A 585 -35.08 -16.97 3.44
N LYS A 586 -35.51 -18.07 2.82
CA LYS A 586 -36.93 -18.43 2.67
C LYS A 586 -37.64 -18.56 4.02
N ARG A 587 -36.99 -19.23 4.98
CA ARG A 587 -37.54 -19.45 6.32
C ARG A 587 -37.61 -18.15 7.14
N ALA A 588 -36.57 -17.33 7.08
CA ALA A 588 -36.56 -16.01 7.71
C ALA A 588 -37.59 -15.06 7.07
N ALA A 589 -37.81 -15.17 5.75
CA ALA A 589 -38.89 -14.47 5.07
C ALA A 589 -40.27 -14.83 5.64
N GLY A 590 -40.47 -16.08 6.07
CA GLY A 590 -41.65 -16.57 6.79
C GLY A 590 -41.68 -16.30 8.31
N GLY A 591 -40.70 -15.56 8.85
CA GLY A 591 -40.69 -15.14 10.26
C GLY A 591 -39.94 -16.05 11.23
N ASP A 592 -39.00 -16.87 10.74
CA ASP A 592 -38.17 -17.74 11.57
C ASP A 592 -36.69 -17.72 11.14
N ALA A 593 -35.82 -17.14 11.97
CA ALA A 593 -34.39 -16.99 11.73
C ALA A 593 -33.54 -18.16 12.23
N SER A 594 -34.13 -19.28 12.69
CA SER A 594 -33.36 -20.37 13.32
C SER A 594 -32.29 -20.98 12.44
N ARG A 595 -32.47 -21.02 11.11
CA ARG A 595 -31.43 -21.52 10.20
C ARG A 595 -30.18 -20.62 10.14
N PHE A 596 -30.34 -19.30 10.27
CA PHE A 596 -29.19 -18.41 10.40
C PHE A 596 -28.50 -18.61 11.76
N ALA A 597 -29.28 -18.78 12.83
CA ALA A 597 -28.72 -19.05 14.16
C ALA A 597 -27.97 -20.39 14.23
N ASP A 598 -28.46 -21.45 13.56
CA ASP A 598 -27.77 -22.74 13.47
C ASP A 598 -26.37 -22.56 12.88
N TYR A 599 -26.25 -21.82 11.78
CA TYR A 599 -24.98 -21.52 11.12
C TYR A 599 -24.02 -20.74 12.03
N VAL A 600 -24.53 -19.68 12.68
CA VAL A 600 -23.72 -18.86 13.60
C VAL A 600 -23.29 -19.65 14.84
N ARG A 601 -24.13 -20.56 15.33
CA ARG A 601 -23.83 -21.38 16.51
C ARG A 601 -22.74 -22.41 16.25
N GLN A 602 -22.68 -22.98 15.05
CA GLN A 602 -21.61 -23.92 14.67
C GLN A 602 -20.23 -23.30 14.89
N THR A 603 -20.08 -22.00 14.62
CA THR A 603 -18.82 -21.27 14.68
C THR A 603 -18.59 -20.51 16.00
N THR A 604 -19.63 -19.94 16.61
CA THR A 604 -19.49 -19.04 17.77
C THR A 604 -20.00 -19.61 19.10
N LYS A 605 -20.67 -20.77 19.07
CA LYS A 605 -21.43 -21.33 20.20
C LYS A 605 -22.51 -20.39 20.76
N SER A 606 -22.83 -19.31 20.05
CA SER A 606 -23.86 -18.33 20.38
C SER A 606 -24.92 -18.30 19.27
N PRO A 607 -26.19 -17.99 19.59
CA PRO A 607 -27.22 -17.81 18.55
C PRO A 607 -26.99 -16.57 17.69
N LYS A 608 -26.10 -15.64 18.07
CA LYS A 608 -25.75 -14.44 17.32
C LYS A 608 -24.25 -14.21 17.34
N ALA A 609 -23.75 -13.49 16.34
CA ALA A 609 -22.34 -13.15 16.26
C ALA A 609 -21.90 -12.33 17.47
N THR A 610 -20.86 -12.81 18.15
CA THR A 610 -20.28 -12.15 19.33
C THR A 610 -19.08 -11.31 18.92
N ALA A 611 -18.71 -10.35 19.76
CA ALA A 611 -17.49 -9.58 19.56
C ALA A 611 -16.24 -10.48 19.45
N GLY A 612 -16.21 -11.62 20.15
CA GLY A 612 -15.04 -12.50 20.20
C GLY A 612 -13.83 -11.81 20.85
N VAL A 613 -13.78 -11.80 22.19
CA VAL A 613 -12.69 -11.12 22.93
C VAL A 613 -11.32 -11.66 22.52
N GLY A 614 -11.22 -12.96 22.24
CA GLY A 614 -10.00 -13.62 21.77
C GLY A 614 -9.43 -13.02 20.51
N ILE A 615 -10.24 -13.01 19.47
CA ILE A 615 -9.87 -12.49 18.16
C ILE A 615 -9.56 -10.98 18.24
N ASN A 616 -10.27 -10.25 19.10
CA ASN A 616 -10.14 -8.80 19.21
C ASN A 616 -8.96 -8.33 20.04
N MET A 617 -8.45 -9.13 20.98
CA MET A 617 -7.23 -8.72 21.72
C MET A 617 -6.06 -8.44 20.79
N THR A 618 -6.00 -9.19 19.69
CA THR A 618 -5.04 -8.98 18.64
C THR A 618 -5.50 -7.89 17.67
N HIS A 619 -6.68 -8.03 17.05
CA HIS A 619 -7.11 -7.09 16.00
C HIS A 619 -7.22 -5.64 16.48
N CYS A 620 -7.70 -5.42 17.71
CA CYS A 620 -7.83 -4.07 18.24
C CYS A 620 -6.45 -3.46 18.54
N ALA A 621 -5.49 -4.26 19.02
CA ALA A 621 -4.11 -3.83 19.19
C ALA A 621 -3.40 -3.59 17.83
N ASP A 622 -3.89 -4.21 16.75
CA ASP A 622 -3.47 -4.00 15.36
C ASP A 622 -4.18 -2.83 14.66
N GLY A 623 -4.97 -2.03 15.39
CA GLY A 623 -5.58 -0.82 14.84
C GLY A 623 -6.80 -1.07 13.95
N HIS A 624 -7.49 -2.21 14.10
CA HIS A 624 -8.71 -2.50 13.32
C HIS A 624 -9.93 -1.64 13.70
N GLY A 625 -9.93 -1.02 14.89
CA GLY A 625 -11.09 -0.30 15.45
C GLY A 625 -11.30 1.11 14.90
N TYR A 626 -12.44 1.70 15.24
CA TYR A 626 -12.70 3.13 14.99
C TYR A 626 -12.20 3.99 16.15
N SER A 627 -11.61 5.13 15.81
CA SER A 627 -11.18 6.15 16.78
C SER A 627 -12.34 6.92 17.40
N SER A 628 -13.49 7.01 16.71
CA SER A 628 -14.64 7.81 17.14
C SER A 628 -15.96 7.31 16.54
N TYR A 629 -17.08 7.77 17.12
CA TYR A 629 -18.42 7.55 16.58
C TYR A 629 -18.59 8.17 15.19
N GLU A 630 -17.98 9.33 14.96
CA GLU A 630 -18.01 10.09 13.73
C GLU A 630 -17.33 9.33 12.60
N GLU A 631 -16.18 8.73 12.88
CA GLU A 631 -15.48 7.85 11.95
C GLU A 631 -16.33 6.63 11.62
N TYR A 632 -16.85 5.94 12.63
CA TYR A 632 -17.77 4.81 12.46
C TYR A 632 -18.96 5.19 11.57
N ARG A 633 -19.64 6.30 11.86
CA ARG A 633 -20.80 6.77 11.07
C ARG A 633 -20.41 7.16 9.66
N LYS A 634 -19.24 7.76 9.45
CA LYS A 634 -18.71 8.05 8.10
C LYS A 634 -18.53 6.76 7.32
N LYS A 635 -17.90 5.74 7.91
CA LYS A 635 -17.66 4.44 7.28
C LYS A 635 -18.94 3.64 7.03
N ARG A 636 -19.90 3.69 7.96
CA ARG A 636 -21.22 3.09 7.76
C ARG A 636 -21.96 3.73 6.58
N ARG A 637 -21.99 5.07 6.47
CA ARG A 637 -22.61 5.76 5.32
C ARG A 637 -21.92 5.42 4.01
N GLU A 638 -20.60 5.26 4.03
CA GLU A 638 -19.83 4.82 2.87
C GLU A 638 -20.26 3.42 2.42
N GLY A 639 -20.42 2.48 3.36
CA GLY A 639 -20.96 1.14 3.09
C GLY A 639 -22.41 1.16 2.60
N GLU A 640 -23.30 1.94 3.22
CA GLU A 640 -24.70 2.13 2.79
C GLU A 640 -24.82 2.63 1.34
N ARG A 641 -23.84 3.42 0.88
CA ARG A 641 -23.77 3.90 -0.51
C ARG A 641 -23.21 2.85 -1.48
N LEU A 642 -22.25 2.05 -1.05
CA LEU A 642 -21.49 1.14 -1.92
C LEU A 642 -22.04 -0.30 -1.94
N LEU A 643 -22.76 -0.73 -0.91
CA LEU A 643 -23.13 -2.13 -0.66
C LEU A 643 -24.65 -2.30 -0.56
N PRO A 644 -25.39 -2.35 -1.68
CA PRO A 644 -26.85 -2.33 -1.68
C PRO A 644 -27.51 -3.55 -1.00
N ASN A 645 -26.82 -4.69 -0.87
CA ASN A 645 -27.36 -5.89 -0.25
C ASN A 645 -26.68 -6.22 1.09
N LEU A 646 -25.45 -5.74 1.31
CA LEU A 646 -24.59 -6.14 2.44
C LEU A 646 -24.09 -4.98 3.30
N ALA A 647 -24.59 -3.75 3.11
CA ALA A 647 -24.20 -2.59 3.92
C ALA A 647 -24.24 -2.86 5.42
N GLY A 648 -23.26 -2.34 6.15
CA GLY A 648 -23.09 -2.53 7.58
C GLY A 648 -22.23 -3.75 7.92
N SER A 649 -22.19 -4.80 7.11
CA SER A 649 -21.35 -5.98 7.39
C SER A 649 -19.87 -5.64 7.45
N GLU A 650 -19.43 -4.65 6.66
CA GLU A 650 -18.06 -4.15 6.65
C GLU A 650 -17.63 -3.54 7.97
N VAL A 651 -18.57 -2.92 8.72
CA VAL A 651 -18.28 -2.25 9.99
C VAL A 651 -18.44 -3.15 11.22
N TRP A 652 -18.94 -4.39 11.07
CA TRP A 652 -19.14 -5.32 12.19
C TRP A 652 -17.86 -5.57 12.98
N HIS A 653 -16.76 -5.91 12.29
CA HIS A 653 -15.52 -6.31 12.95
C HIS A 653 -14.84 -5.17 13.74
N PRO A 654 -14.66 -3.96 13.17
CA PRO A 654 -14.13 -2.82 13.93
C PRO A 654 -15.01 -2.37 15.09
N LEU A 655 -16.34 -2.51 14.99
CA LEU A 655 -17.26 -2.18 16.07
C LEU A 655 -16.99 -3.02 17.32
N ALA A 656 -16.45 -4.22 17.15
CA ALA A 656 -16.05 -5.09 18.25
C ALA A 656 -14.84 -4.52 19.05
N CYS A 657 -14.09 -3.58 18.46
CA CYS A 657 -13.02 -2.83 19.12
C CYS A 657 -13.48 -1.51 19.76
N ALA A 658 -14.75 -1.12 19.62
CA ALA A 658 -15.22 0.10 20.28
C ALA A 658 -14.99 0.00 21.79
N GLY A 659 -14.37 1.03 22.37
CA GLY A 659 -14.10 1.09 23.81
C GLY A 659 -13.01 0.14 24.33
N TRP A 660 -12.22 -0.51 23.47
CA TRP A 660 -11.17 -1.46 23.87
C TRP A 660 -10.23 -0.89 24.96
N PRO A 661 -9.82 -1.68 25.98
CA PRO A 661 -9.11 -1.14 27.15
C PRO A 661 -7.62 -0.88 26.95
N THR A 662 -7.03 -1.38 25.86
CA THR A 662 -5.60 -1.24 25.57
C THR A 662 -5.36 -0.31 24.37
N PRO A 663 -4.23 0.42 24.33
CA PRO A 663 -3.88 1.22 23.16
C PRO A 663 -3.52 0.34 21.96
N VAL A 664 -3.64 0.92 20.77
CA VAL A 664 -3.10 0.33 19.53
C VAL A 664 -1.58 0.24 19.65
N LYS A 665 -1.01 -0.93 19.37
CA LYS A 665 0.44 -1.22 19.41
C LYS A 665 1.06 -1.43 18.04
N ASN A 666 0.23 -1.78 17.07
CA ASN A 666 0.62 -1.90 15.67
C ASN A 666 -0.23 -0.93 14.86
N GLU A 667 0.21 0.33 14.80
CA GLU A 667 -0.44 1.31 13.94
C GLU A 667 -0.23 0.92 12.47
N PRO A 668 -1.30 0.95 11.64
CA PRO A 668 -1.17 0.77 10.21
C PRO A 668 -0.20 1.80 9.63
N ALA A 669 0.92 1.31 9.08
CA ALA A 669 1.96 2.14 8.49
C ALA A 669 2.46 1.51 7.19
N PRO A 670 2.81 2.30 6.16
CA PRO A 670 3.27 1.78 4.87
C PRO A 670 4.46 0.81 4.99
N LEU A 671 4.60 -0.08 4.00
CA LEU A 671 5.82 -0.87 3.82
C LEU A 671 7.00 0.05 3.44
N PRO A 672 8.25 -0.29 3.84
CA PRO A 672 9.43 0.47 3.43
C PRO A 672 9.57 0.55 1.92
N ALA A 673 9.98 1.72 1.41
CA ALA A 673 10.16 1.94 -0.03
C ALA A 673 11.36 1.18 -0.63
N GLN A 674 12.30 0.72 0.20
CA GLN A 674 13.52 0.01 -0.21
C GLN A 674 13.87 -1.11 0.77
N GLY A 675 14.70 -2.06 0.32
CA GLY A 675 15.22 -3.15 1.15
C GLY A 675 14.34 -4.40 1.21
N LEU A 676 13.16 -4.37 0.58
CA LEU A 676 12.30 -5.54 0.42
C LEU A 676 12.50 -6.20 -0.95
N PRO A 677 12.54 -7.55 -1.03
CA PRO A 677 12.49 -8.24 -2.31
C PRO A 677 11.08 -8.12 -2.93
N PRO A 678 10.92 -8.29 -4.26
CA PRO A 678 9.60 -8.40 -4.87
C PRO A 678 8.76 -9.51 -4.26
N TYR A 679 7.48 -9.25 -4.01
CA TYR A 679 6.54 -10.15 -3.33
C TYR A 679 5.57 -10.81 -4.32
N LEU A 680 4.96 -11.92 -3.88
CA LEU A 680 3.90 -12.61 -4.61
C LEU A 680 2.57 -12.52 -3.84
N GLY A 681 1.55 -11.93 -4.45
CA GLY A 681 0.18 -11.94 -3.93
C GLY A 681 -0.63 -13.09 -4.55
N VAL A 682 -1.45 -13.75 -3.76
CA VAL A 682 -2.36 -14.80 -4.21
C VAL A 682 -3.73 -14.60 -3.55
N GLY A 683 -4.80 -14.73 -4.32
CA GLY A 683 -6.14 -14.70 -3.75
C GLY A 683 -7.20 -15.31 -4.64
N SER A 684 -8.33 -15.68 -4.03
CA SER A 684 -9.56 -16.11 -4.70
C SER A 684 -10.34 -14.91 -5.23
N TRP A 685 -11.58 -15.13 -5.70
CA TRP A 685 -12.53 -14.04 -5.98
C TRP A 685 -12.49 -12.94 -4.93
N THR A 686 -12.54 -13.31 -3.65
CA THR A 686 -12.67 -12.37 -2.52
C THR A 686 -11.38 -11.85 -1.92
N ASP A 687 -10.23 -12.36 -2.35
CA ASP A 687 -8.93 -12.03 -1.74
C ASP A 687 -7.91 -11.45 -2.71
N SER A 688 -8.12 -11.61 -4.03
CA SER A 688 -7.16 -11.19 -5.05
C SER A 688 -6.78 -9.72 -4.94
N ASP A 689 -7.78 -8.83 -4.80
CA ASP A 689 -7.53 -7.39 -4.70
C ASP A 689 -6.77 -7.02 -3.43
N ARG A 690 -7.05 -7.70 -2.31
CA ARG A 690 -6.32 -7.48 -1.05
C ARG A 690 -4.86 -7.86 -1.18
N ALA A 691 -4.59 -9.02 -1.79
CA ALA A 691 -3.24 -9.49 -2.03
C ALA A 691 -2.50 -8.56 -3.00
N ALA A 692 -3.14 -8.19 -4.11
CA ALA A 692 -2.58 -7.32 -5.13
C ALA A 692 -2.23 -5.93 -4.58
N GLU A 693 -3.09 -5.34 -3.75
CA GLU A 693 -2.81 -4.03 -3.16
C GLU A 693 -1.66 -4.06 -2.15
N ILE A 694 -1.55 -5.12 -1.33
CA ILE A 694 -0.41 -5.26 -0.41
C ILE A 694 0.90 -5.36 -1.20
N VAL A 695 0.98 -6.27 -2.17
CA VAL A 695 2.23 -6.50 -2.91
C VAL A 695 2.55 -5.39 -3.90
N GLY A 696 1.54 -4.68 -4.41
CA GLY A 696 1.69 -3.53 -5.29
C GLY A 696 2.44 -2.35 -4.64
N ARG A 697 2.55 -2.33 -3.31
CA ARG A 697 3.37 -1.36 -2.56
C ARG A 697 4.86 -1.68 -2.60
N VAL A 698 5.24 -2.87 -3.05
CA VAL A 698 6.63 -3.32 -3.17
C VAL A 698 7.01 -3.40 -4.66
N PRO A 699 7.95 -2.58 -5.15
CA PRO A 699 8.30 -2.55 -6.56
C PRO A 699 8.72 -3.92 -7.13
N GLY A 700 8.26 -4.21 -8.34
CA GLY A 700 8.57 -5.45 -9.04
C GLY A 700 7.76 -6.66 -8.62
N SER A 701 6.85 -6.52 -7.64
CA SER A 701 5.95 -7.59 -7.19
C SER A 701 4.89 -7.97 -8.23
N ALA A 702 4.30 -9.16 -8.07
CA ALA A 702 3.21 -9.63 -8.91
C ALA A 702 2.12 -10.30 -8.06
N ALA A 703 0.91 -10.42 -8.62
CA ALA A 703 -0.20 -11.12 -8.00
C ALA A 703 -0.83 -12.13 -8.97
N ILE A 704 -1.38 -13.20 -8.41
CA ILE A 704 -2.14 -14.23 -9.14
C ILE A 704 -3.58 -14.19 -8.65
N GLN A 705 -4.50 -14.07 -9.61
CA GLN A 705 -5.92 -14.20 -9.34
C GLN A 705 -6.33 -15.66 -9.54
N TYR A 706 -6.88 -16.27 -8.51
CA TYR A 706 -7.61 -17.52 -8.63
C TYR A 706 -9.07 -17.19 -8.92
N GLN A 707 -9.52 -17.50 -10.13
CA GLN A 707 -10.88 -17.28 -10.61
C GLN A 707 -11.86 -18.33 -10.06
N TRP A 708 -11.76 -18.62 -8.77
CA TRP A 708 -12.71 -19.45 -8.04
C TRP A 708 -12.87 -18.95 -6.61
N HIS A 709 -13.86 -19.48 -5.89
CA HIS A 709 -13.94 -19.28 -4.44
C HIS A 709 -12.82 -20.03 -3.73
N GLY A 710 -12.52 -19.61 -2.50
CA GLY A 710 -11.49 -20.22 -1.67
C GLY A 710 -10.82 -19.21 -0.77
N HIS A 711 -9.95 -19.68 0.11
CA HIS A 711 -9.16 -18.86 1.01
C HIS A 711 -7.96 -19.68 1.49
N GLY A 712 -6.78 -19.07 1.59
CA GLY A 712 -5.54 -19.81 1.88
C GLY A 712 -5.27 -20.91 0.86
N LEU A 713 -5.18 -20.51 -0.42
CA LEU A 713 -5.23 -21.41 -1.57
C LEU A 713 -4.07 -22.40 -1.63
N TYR A 714 -2.89 -22.03 -1.12
CA TYR A 714 -1.74 -22.91 -1.01
C TYR A 714 -2.03 -24.05 -0.03
N ASN A 715 -2.49 -23.71 1.18
CA ASN A 715 -2.84 -24.71 2.20
C ASN A 715 -4.05 -25.55 1.78
N ALA A 716 -4.98 -24.97 1.00
CA ALA A 716 -6.12 -25.66 0.44
C ALA A 716 -5.78 -26.64 -0.71
N GLY A 717 -4.52 -26.74 -1.13
CA GLY A 717 -4.10 -27.74 -2.13
C GLY A 717 -4.34 -27.34 -3.58
N VAL A 718 -4.52 -26.04 -3.88
CA VAL A 718 -4.80 -25.59 -5.26
C VAL A 718 -3.53 -25.71 -6.10
N SER A 719 -3.47 -26.74 -6.95
CA SER A 719 -2.27 -27.14 -7.71
C SER A 719 -1.65 -26.02 -8.54
N CYS A 720 -2.46 -25.22 -9.25
CA CYS A 720 -1.98 -24.08 -10.03
C CYS A 720 -1.29 -23.03 -9.14
N ILE A 721 -1.87 -22.73 -7.97
CA ILE A 721 -1.28 -21.82 -6.99
C ILE A 721 0.01 -22.39 -6.42
N ILE A 722 0.02 -23.65 -6.00
CA ILE A 722 1.21 -24.32 -5.45
C ILE A 722 2.36 -24.25 -6.46
N SER A 723 2.12 -24.53 -7.74
CA SER A 723 3.15 -24.48 -8.78
C SER A 723 3.78 -23.09 -8.91
N HIS A 724 2.97 -22.04 -8.92
CA HIS A 724 3.47 -20.67 -9.02
C HIS A 724 4.23 -20.24 -7.75
N VAL A 725 3.69 -20.55 -6.58
CA VAL A 725 4.31 -20.25 -5.30
C VAL A 725 5.66 -20.98 -5.16
N ASN A 726 5.71 -22.28 -5.46
CA ASN A 726 6.94 -23.07 -5.42
C ASN A 726 8.01 -22.53 -6.36
N ARG A 727 7.61 -22.16 -7.58
CA ARG A 727 8.51 -21.53 -8.57
C ARG A 727 9.09 -20.23 -8.04
N TYR A 728 8.25 -19.35 -7.47
CA TYR A 728 8.70 -18.09 -6.90
C TYR A 728 9.64 -18.32 -5.70
N LEU A 729 9.28 -19.18 -4.75
CA LEU A 729 10.11 -19.45 -3.58
C LEU A 729 11.46 -20.09 -3.95
N THR A 730 11.48 -20.96 -4.96
CA THR A 730 12.69 -21.66 -5.40
C THR A 730 13.59 -20.75 -6.27
N SER A 731 13.03 -20.04 -7.24
CA SER A 731 13.80 -19.32 -8.26
C SER A 731 13.79 -17.80 -8.13
N LEU A 732 12.99 -17.25 -7.21
CA LEU A 732 12.69 -15.81 -7.08
C LEU A 732 12.12 -15.18 -8.36
N ARG A 733 11.55 -16.00 -9.25
CA ARG A 733 10.88 -15.55 -10.46
C ARG A 733 9.39 -15.42 -10.22
N LEU A 734 8.89 -14.21 -10.37
CA LEU A 734 7.47 -13.91 -10.29
C LEU A 734 6.75 -14.33 -11.58
N PRO A 735 5.44 -14.62 -11.49
CA PRO A 735 4.60 -14.84 -12.66
C PRO A 735 4.48 -13.56 -13.50
N ALA A 736 4.05 -13.70 -14.76
CA ALA A 736 3.75 -12.55 -15.61
C ALA A 736 2.60 -11.71 -14.99
N PRO A 737 2.60 -10.38 -15.13
CA PRO A 737 1.49 -9.54 -14.71
C PRO A 737 0.15 -10.03 -15.29
N GLY A 738 -0.88 -10.09 -14.46
CA GLY A 738 -2.21 -10.59 -14.86
C GLY A 738 -2.31 -12.11 -14.97
N SER A 739 -1.39 -12.87 -14.36
CA SER A 739 -1.51 -14.33 -14.31
C SER A 739 -2.74 -14.77 -13.53
N VAL A 740 -3.41 -15.81 -14.06
CA VAL A 740 -4.67 -16.32 -13.55
C VAL A 740 -4.60 -17.83 -13.38
N CYS A 741 -5.14 -18.33 -12.28
CA CYS A 741 -5.49 -19.74 -12.09
C CYS A 741 -7.01 -19.90 -12.15
N ARG A 742 -7.52 -20.91 -12.85
CA ARG A 742 -8.95 -21.22 -12.92
C ARG A 742 -9.31 -22.34 -11.94
N GLY A 743 -10.56 -22.35 -11.47
CA GLY A 743 -11.10 -23.43 -10.64
C GLY A 743 -11.29 -24.73 -11.42
N PRO A 744 -11.83 -25.77 -10.76
CA PRO A 744 -12.37 -26.96 -11.43
C PRO A 744 -13.33 -26.55 -12.56
N GLU A 745 -13.35 -27.31 -13.65
CA GLU A 745 -13.89 -26.98 -14.98
C GLU A 745 -15.03 -25.93 -15.03
N SER A 746 -14.71 -24.77 -15.61
CA SER A 746 -15.61 -23.66 -15.95
C SER A 746 -16.27 -23.81 -17.30
#